data_AF-A0A3N1VM85-F1
#
_entry.id   AF-A0A3N1VM85-F1
#
_cell.length_a   1.000
_cell.length_b   1.000
_cell.length_c   1.000
_cell.angle_alpha   90.00
_cell.angle_beta   90.00
_cell.angle_gamma   90.00
#
_symmetry.space_group_name_H-M   'P 1'
#
loop_
_entity.id
_entity.type
_entity.pdbx_description
1 polymer ?
#
loop_
_entity_poly.entity_id
_entity_poly.type
_entity_poly.pdbx_seq_one_letter_code
_entity_poly.pdbx_strand_id
1 'polypeptide(L)'
;MNAYQPINPRMSCDPAWWMERLQAAVVHAGPIRDTRLPKDLWPLAMVLRALRSGLDELRLLLGDDPESLATFVSKLEAQGPELWGRDREDAFVRLVRESLGRRDWREKDMIDMILEYLRASGPRLPKDLRKSLEALDLAFADANARGRAIRDGLVSEARGGLGGLQWVRHVAPELRRCPGPLGPDSLTWLWETLATVTGCAEELAVPSPDDWVSLPGSELWKDFEAALRKAWGKQGRSFPVKDLEKASLYLMEDMEARDPHHRYFIRFLIENDAAYRRLLKTCYADEKVQRAALEQECERFNRLPEHAAHRVSYDEEEKNWWLKAFFFRPDVVQCFVEREKVKDMYRALGGLDARAYLPRVLHEVQGLFGYVTPEACQNIVERLGLDPEDVLRVIASYKQYSADPSGEIIIYVCKGTACFLRGQPELSRRLTMEIGAEVDVVGRYGVQYVEMDCFGVCHLAPVVRAGNRFYGQQKAEDIPRLVRQLIQGPDYTNRQLFVARLVEKLVSETVSEPIEALKVERVDVFPKTGSGLTVPEAFRDETFSGGAVVLHAEGDVAVERPDGRREDLGRLIPRVLPFKMRDVDGSDRFGAVIYGKNRRLIRGLGLPEMTDESILAAVLPPTVHLVDGLVALITPERTVILGPYTDRLLVVESSQAYLGVVLTGESSGVPYGNDAAVKGESAGHQDPSFRSAQDRVVLGYASAKNPMRMDSYREAGGYESVFRVLGFRGEPPWSPERLIAEVRDARLRGRGGAGFPTGRKWEAMLRAVCRIEPEDGNQDPIKLIVANGDEGDPGAFMDRTLIEQKPHQVLEGMILAAIAVGARYGVIYVRKEYEDAVRSLEDALFEARRCGFLGHNIFGVPGLHFDIEIRLGAGAFVAGEKRAIMRAIEGKPAEPTIKAPSNTVRGLWGKPTLLNNVETFANVPVIIQRGSAWYAGLGTSRSGGTKIFSVAGIVKKTGLVEVRFGKTLADIIEICGGVQDGKKLSGVQIGGPSGAILSLTGARAYLLQTPLDFDTFSDAGAMLGSGGLVFIGEDDDVVRLARHFTDWLAEESCGQCPSCFRGTRALGNVLDRLLAGQGKAADIHELWAMSDVVRSGSQCGLGTTAANPVTSALRFFPAAFFHYLLQNPEMGRRDVFEALEALRLLTRQDLVRVTGVRRHMEGTTFTLKRHLVRFLVEEIEKIDQYRPRSCRMTDRLLRLLGLPRYEVGQREVVMEWRHVA
;
A
#
# COMPACT_ATOMS: atom_id res chain seq x y z
N MET A 1 -35.10 44.50 19.91
CA MET A 1 -35.90 43.31 20.25
C MET A 1 -36.81 42.99 19.07
N ASN A 2 -36.33 42.15 18.16
CA ASN A 2 -37.16 41.36 17.24
C ASN A 2 -36.49 39.98 17.19
N ALA A 3 -37.32 38.96 17.34
CA ALA A 3 -36.97 37.64 17.81
C ALA A 3 -35.95 36.91 16.91
N TYR A 4 -34.76 36.67 17.45
CA TYR A 4 -33.86 35.63 16.95
C TYR A 4 -34.45 34.28 17.38
N GLN A 5 -35.02 33.53 16.43
CA GLN A 5 -35.56 32.20 16.67
C GLN A 5 -34.42 31.14 16.63
N PRO A 6 -34.42 30.16 17.55
CA PRO A 6 -33.43 29.10 17.59
C PRO A 6 -33.63 28.02 16.50
N ILE A 7 -32.58 27.23 16.24
CA ILE A 7 -32.59 26.03 15.39
C ILE A 7 -33.48 24.97 16.03
N ASN A 8 -34.78 25.07 15.76
CA ASN A 8 -35.80 24.08 16.08
C ASN A 8 -36.02 23.22 14.82
N PRO A 9 -36.29 21.90 14.93
CA PRO A 9 -36.74 21.05 13.82
C PRO A 9 -38.02 21.52 13.08
N ARG A 10 -38.63 22.64 13.51
CA ARG A 10 -39.67 23.39 12.76
C ARG A 10 -39.12 24.41 11.76
N MET A 11 -37.80 24.55 11.62
CA MET A 11 -37.21 25.47 10.64
C MET A 11 -37.35 24.95 9.21
N SER A 12 -38.00 25.75 8.36
CA SER A 12 -37.82 25.64 6.92
C SER A 12 -36.36 25.99 6.62
N CYS A 13 -35.62 25.11 5.93
CA CYS A 13 -34.26 25.41 5.47
C CYS A 13 -34.34 26.45 4.34
N ASP A 14 -34.53 27.72 4.72
CA ASP A 14 -34.60 28.85 3.79
C ASP A 14 -33.18 29.26 3.38
N PRO A 15 -32.85 29.28 2.07
CA PRO A 15 -31.52 29.65 1.62
C PRO A 15 -31.10 31.09 1.99
N ALA A 16 -32.04 32.03 2.09
CA ALA A 16 -31.72 33.43 2.41
C ALA A 16 -31.19 33.54 3.85
N TRP A 17 -31.89 32.90 4.79
CA TRP A 17 -31.44 32.79 6.17
C TRP A 17 -30.08 32.11 6.30
N TRP A 18 -29.86 30.98 5.60
CA TRP A 18 -28.58 30.28 5.67
C TRP A 18 -27.44 31.13 5.09
N MET A 19 -27.68 31.85 4.00
CA MET A 19 -26.70 32.74 3.39
C MET A 19 -26.31 33.91 4.31
N GLU A 20 -27.26 34.53 4.99
CA GLU A 20 -26.99 35.58 5.97
C GLU A 20 -26.06 35.07 7.08
N ARG A 21 -26.29 33.83 7.54
CA ARG A 21 -25.44 33.19 8.55
C ARG A 21 -24.06 32.83 8.05
N LEU A 22 -23.95 32.32 6.82
CA LEU A 22 -22.66 32.03 6.22
C LEU A 22 -21.83 33.31 6.05
N GLN A 23 -22.45 34.41 5.65
CA GLN A 23 -21.82 35.72 5.58
C GLN A 23 -21.36 36.20 6.97
N ALA A 24 -22.20 36.05 8.00
CA ALA A 24 -21.84 36.37 9.38
C ALA A 24 -20.66 35.52 9.88
N ALA A 25 -20.63 34.21 9.56
CA ALA A 25 -19.54 33.31 9.93
C ALA A 25 -18.21 33.69 9.26
N VAL A 26 -18.25 34.14 8.01
CA VAL A 26 -17.06 34.66 7.30
C VAL A 26 -16.54 35.95 7.96
N VAL A 27 -17.43 36.83 8.43
CA VAL A 27 -17.07 38.10 9.08
C VAL A 27 -16.57 37.89 10.52
N HIS A 28 -17.17 36.96 11.26
CA HIS A 28 -16.89 36.72 12.68
C HIS A 28 -15.99 35.52 12.95
N ALA A 29 -15.26 35.02 11.93
CA ALA A 29 -14.33 33.93 12.12
C ALA A 29 -13.30 34.30 13.20
N GLY A 30 -13.20 33.47 14.24
CA GLY A 30 -12.22 33.64 15.31
C GLY A 30 -10.78 33.50 14.81
N PRO A 31 -9.78 33.85 15.62
CA PRO A 31 -8.37 33.82 15.23
C PRO A 31 -7.95 32.43 14.74
N ILE A 32 -6.94 32.41 13.87
CA ILE A 32 -6.25 31.19 13.46
C ILE A 32 -5.46 30.66 14.65
N ARG A 33 -5.65 29.38 14.95
CA ARG A 33 -5.09 28.66 16.09
C ARG A 33 -3.88 27.82 15.66
N ASP A 34 -3.82 27.39 14.40
CA ASP A 34 -2.79 26.53 13.84
C ASP A 34 -1.53 27.33 13.50
N THR A 35 -0.47 27.03 14.24
CA THR A 35 0.82 27.72 14.12
C THR A 35 1.58 27.38 12.85
N ARG A 36 1.17 26.35 12.09
CA ARG A 36 1.73 26.05 10.76
C ARG A 36 1.25 27.01 9.70
N LEU A 37 0.21 27.82 9.96
CA LEU A 37 -0.33 28.75 8.97
C LEU A 37 0.32 30.13 9.09
N PRO A 38 1.08 30.57 8.09
CA PRO A 38 1.63 31.91 8.07
C PRO A 38 0.51 32.95 7.95
N LYS A 39 0.77 34.16 8.45
CA LYS A 39 -0.23 35.22 8.63
C LYS A 39 -0.90 35.65 7.32
N ASP A 40 -0.16 35.57 6.22
CA ASP A 40 -0.65 35.84 4.87
C ASP A 40 -1.69 34.83 4.38
N LEU A 41 -1.78 33.64 4.97
CA LEU A 41 -2.81 32.64 4.71
C LEU A 41 -4.00 32.70 5.68
N TRP A 42 -3.95 33.53 6.73
CA TRP A 42 -5.03 33.62 7.71
C TRP A 42 -6.40 34.01 7.11
N PRO A 43 -6.49 35.00 6.20
CA PRO A 43 -7.76 35.33 5.55
C PRO A 43 -8.38 34.13 4.83
N LEU A 44 -7.55 33.34 4.15
CA LEU A 44 -7.99 32.11 3.48
C LEU A 44 -8.44 31.04 4.48
N ALA A 45 -7.68 30.81 5.54
CA ALA A 45 -8.02 29.82 6.56
C ALA A 45 -9.34 30.15 7.28
N MET A 46 -9.60 31.44 7.55
CA MET A 46 -10.87 31.91 8.13
C MET A 46 -12.06 31.64 7.20
N VAL A 47 -11.91 31.94 5.91
CA VAL A 47 -12.96 31.72 4.90
C VAL A 47 -13.17 30.23 4.65
N LEU A 48 -12.11 29.43 4.59
CA LEU A 48 -12.19 27.98 4.47
C LEU A 48 -12.94 27.37 5.66
N ARG A 49 -12.61 27.79 6.89
CA ARG A 49 -13.34 27.37 8.10
C ARG A 49 -14.81 27.73 8.00
N ALA A 50 -15.15 28.97 7.69
CA ALA A 50 -16.56 29.40 7.59
C ALA A 50 -17.34 28.65 6.52
N LEU A 51 -16.79 28.48 5.32
CA LEU A 51 -17.41 27.73 4.22
C LEU A 51 -17.57 26.25 4.57
N ARG A 52 -16.54 25.63 5.15
CA ARG A 52 -16.59 24.23 5.58
C ARG A 52 -17.65 24.01 6.66
N SER A 53 -17.66 24.87 7.68
CA SER A 53 -18.64 24.83 8.77
C SER A 53 -20.07 25.04 8.26
N GLY A 54 -20.28 25.98 7.34
CA GLY A 54 -21.59 26.25 6.75
C GLY A 54 -22.11 25.08 5.90
N LEU A 55 -21.22 24.36 5.20
CA LEU A 55 -21.58 23.15 4.47
C LEU A 55 -21.96 21.99 5.41
N ASP A 56 -21.26 21.81 6.54
CA ASP A 56 -21.68 20.85 7.58
C ASP A 56 -23.01 21.25 8.21
N GLU A 57 -23.23 22.55 8.43
CA GLU A 57 -24.50 23.07 8.92
C GLU A 57 -25.66 22.68 8.01
N LEU A 58 -25.50 22.87 6.69
CA LEU A 58 -26.52 22.47 5.73
C LEU A 58 -26.79 20.98 5.76
N ARG A 59 -25.76 20.13 5.88
CA ARG A 59 -25.96 18.69 5.99
C ARG A 59 -26.74 18.31 7.25
N LEU A 60 -26.41 18.92 8.38
CA LEU A 60 -27.15 18.73 9.63
C LEU A 60 -28.62 19.18 9.48
N LEU A 61 -28.88 20.32 8.84
CA LEU A 61 -30.22 20.88 8.70
C LEU A 61 -31.11 20.12 7.71
N LEU A 62 -30.54 19.73 6.56
CA LEU A 62 -31.26 19.06 5.47
C LEU A 62 -31.36 17.55 5.70
N GLY A 63 -30.45 16.96 6.49
CA GLY A 63 -30.29 15.52 6.61
C GLY A 63 -29.82 14.87 5.30
N ASP A 64 -29.88 13.54 5.23
CA ASP A 64 -29.51 12.77 4.03
C ASP A 64 -30.62 12.67 2.96
N ASP A 65 -31.66 13.50 3.06
CA ASP A 65 -32.85 13.45 2.20
C ASP A 65 -32.62 14.16 0.84
N PRO A 66 -32.62 13.43 -0.30
CA PRO A 66 -32.39 14.01 -1.62
C PRO A 66 -33.45 15.03 -2.05
N GLU A 67 -34.69 14.91 -1.57
CA GLU A 67 -35.80 15.78 -1.96
C GLU A 67 -35.71 17.16 -1.26
N SER A 68 -35.41 17.15 0.04
CA SER A 68 -35.07 18.35 0.82
C SER A 68 -33.85 19.06 0.23
N LEU A 69 -32.84 18.30 -0.20
CA LEU A 69 -31.66 18.83 -0.87
C LEU A 69 -32.01 19.53 -2.18
N ALA A 70 -32.71 18.84 -3.08
CA ALA A 70 -33.09 19.37 -4.38
C ALA A 70 -33.94 20.64 -4.24
N THR A 71 -34.86 20.64 -3.27
CA THR A 71 -35.69 21.79 -2.92
C THR A 71 -34.85 22.97 -2.43
N PHE A 72 -33.88 22.74 -1.56
CA PHE A 72 -32.97 23.78 -1.06
C PHE A 72 -32.15 24.39 -2.19
N VAL A 73 -31.51 23.55 -3.00
CA VAL A 73 -30.68 23.98 -4.14
C VAL A 73 -31.51 24.77 -5.15
N SER A 74 -32.73 24.33 -5.48
CA SER A 74 -33.61 25.03 -6.40
C SER A 74 -34.04 26.42 -5.87
N LYS A 75 -34.32 26.52 -4.57
CA LYS A 75 -34.61 27.82 -3.93
C LYS A 75 -33.38 28.73 -3.88
N LEU A 76 -32.19 28.17 -3.63
CA LEU A 76 -30.93 28.91 -3.62
C LEU A 76 -30.62 29.47 -5.02
N GLU A 77 -30.85 28.68 -6.08
CA GLU A 77 -30.76 29.13 -7.49
C GLU A 77 -31.73 30.27 -7.79
N ALA A 78 -32.97 30.18 -7.32
CA ALA A 78 -34.00 31.18 -7.60
C ALA A 78 -33.75 32.54 -6.90
N GLN A 79 -33.09 32.55 -5.74
CA GLN A 79 -32.84 33.77 -4.98
C GLN A 79 -31.69 34.61 -5.58
N GLY A 80 -30.67 33.97 -6.17
CA GLY A 80 -29.55 34.64 -6.83
C GLY A 80 -28.56 35.51 -6.01
N PRO A 81 -28.38 35.40 -4.67
CA PRO A 81 -27.28 36.09 -3.98
C PRO A 81 -26.12 35.13 -3.67
N GLU A 82 -24.90 35.50 -4.05
CA GLU A 82 -23.67 34.84 -3.59
C GLU A 82 -22.97 35.62 -2.47
N LEU A 83 -22.00 34.99 -1.80
CA LEU A 83 -21.15 35.60 -0.76
C LEU A 83 -20.47 36.92 -1.19
N TRP A 84 -20.14 37.08 -2.47
CA TRP A 84 -19.39 38.23 -2.99
C TRP A 84 -20.01 38.90 -4.24
N GLY A 85 -21.32 38.75 -4.48
CA GLY A 85 -22.06 39.41 -5.59
C GLY A 85 -22.83 38.45 -6.50
N ARG A 86 -23.35 38.92 -7.66
CA ARG A 86 -24.05 38.07 -8.65
C ARG A 86 -23.07 37.43 -9.64
N ASP A 87 -23.21 36.12 -9.86
CA ASP A 87 -22.37 35.34 -10.77
C ASP A 87 -22.76 35.43 -12.25
N ARG A 88 -21.83 35.01 -13.11
CA ARG A 88 -22.12 34.58 -14.49
C ARG A 88 -22.16 33.04 -14.62
N GLU A 89 -21.73 32.27 -13.62
CA GLU A 89 -21.46 30.82 -13.76
C GLU A 89 -22.02 29.89 -12.65
N ASP A 90 -22.87 30.37 -11.72
CA ASP A 90 -23.47 29.58 -10.62
C ASP A 90 -22.45 28.80 -9.75
N ALA A 91 -21.23 29.31 -9.58
CA ALA A 91 -20.12 28.58 -8.97
C ALA A 91 -20.37 28.23 -7.49
N PHE A 92 -21.06 29.10 -6.75
CA PHE A 92 -21.41 28.83 -5.34
C PHE A 92 -22.51 27.76 -5.21
N VAL A 93 -23.54 27.83 -6.05
CA VAL A 93 -24.60 26.81 -6.11
C VAL A 93 -23.98 25.45 -6.46
N ARG A 94 -23.01 25.43 -7.39
CA ARG A 94 -22.24 24.23 -7.71
C ARG A 94 -21.48 23.69 -6.50
N LEU A 95 -20.78 24.53 -5.73
CA LEU A 95 -20.12 24.11 -4.49
C LEU A 95 -21.10 23.45 -3.52
N VAL A 96 -22.25 24.08 -3.27
CA VAL A 96 -23.28 23.56 -2.35
C VAL A 96 -23.86 22.26 -2.87
N ARG A 97 -24.27 22.20 -4.15
CA ARG A 97 -24.82 21.00 -4.78
C ARG A 97 -23.83 19.83 -4.75
N GLU A 98 -22.59 20.07 -5.16
CA GLU A 98 -21.56 19.03 -5.16
C GLU A 98 -21.25 18.57 -3.74
N SER A 99 -21.12 19.52 -2.79
CA SER A 99 -20.78 19.21 -1.39
C SER A 99 -21.89 18.41 -0.72
N LEU A 100 -23.14 18.75 -0.97
CA LEU A 100 -24.25 18.02 -0.34
C LEU A 100 -24.62 16.74 -1.10
N GLY A 101 -24.28 16.66 -2.38
CA GLY A 101 -24.61 15.52 -3.24
C GLY A 101 -23.72 14.28 -3.05
N ARG A 102 -22.60 14.36 -2.32
CA ARG A 102 -21.81 13.16 -1.99
C ARG A 102 -21.89 12.81 -0.51
N ARG A 103 -21.80 11.51 -0.23
CA ARG A 103 -21.88 10.96 1.13
C ARG A 103 -20.54 10.54 1.73
N ASP A 104 -19.50 10.43 0.91
CA ASP A 104 -18.16 10.13 1.37
C ASP A 104 -17.16 11.18 0.86
N TRP A 105 -16.38 11.70 1.79
CA TRP A 105 -15.43 12.79 1.57
C TRP A 105 -14.21 12.56 2.41
N ARG A 106 -13.03 12.71 1.82
CA ARG A 106 -11.82 12.98 2.59
C ARG A 106 -11.75 14.48 2.84
N GLU A 107 -11.18 14.89 3.96
CA GLU A 107 -11.19 16.31 4.35
C GLU A 107 -10.46 17.19 3.32
N LYS A 108 -9.37 16.66 2.74
CA LYS A 108 -8.64 17.28 1.64
C LYS A 108 -9.57 17.61 0.45
N ASP A 109 -10.46 16.70 0.11
CA ASP A 109 -11.35 16.80 -1.04
C ASP A 109 -12.32 17.98 -0.91
N MET A 110 -12.86 18.20 0.30
CA MET A 110 -13.77 19.32 0.55
C MET A 110 -13.06 20.67 0.51
N ILE A 111 -11.82 20.72 1.02
CA ILE A 111 -10.99 21.91 0.93
C ILE A 111 -10.65 22.22 -0.52
N ASP A 112 -10.29 21.22 -1.32
CA ASP A 112 -10.03 21.38 -2.74
C ASP A 112 -11.28 21.88 -3.50
N MET A 113 -12.49 21.49 -3.07
CA MET A 113 -13.74 22.06 -3.58
C MET A 113 -13.94 23.52 -3.24
N ILE A 114 -13.76 23.88 -1.98
CA ILE A 114 -13.87 25.26 -1.54
C ILE A 114 -12.82 26.13 -2.25
N LEU A 115 -11.57 25.65 -2.36
CA LEU A 115 -10.50 26.35 -3.06
C LEU A 115 -10.81 26.59 -4.54
N GLU A 116 -11.41 25.62 -5.25
CA GLU A 116 -11.85 25.85 -6.63
C GLU A 116 -12.98 26.87 -6.73
N TYR A 117 -13.95 26.84 -5.82
CA TYR A 117 -14.99 27.88 -5.74
C TYR A 117 -14.37 29.27 -5.53
N LEU A 118 -13.41 29.37 -4.61
CA LEU A 118 -12.70 30.62 -4.35
C LEU A 118 -11.94 31.09 -5.61
N ARG A 119 -11.21 30.19 -6.28
CA ARG A 119 -10.52 30.52 -7.54
C ARG A 119 -11.47 30.97 -8.64
N ALA A 120 -12.62 30.31 -8.80
CA ALA A 120 -13.65 30.68 -9.78
C ALA A 120 -14.28 32.05 -9.50
N SER A 121 -14.40 32.43 -8.22
CA SER A 121 -14.89 33.76 -7.80
C SER A 121 -13.93 34.90 -8.19
N GLY A 122 -12.66 34.58 -8.44
CA GLY A 122 -11.67 35.43 -9.09
C GLY A 122 -11.60 36.87 -8.52
N PRO A 123 -11.80 37.92 -9.33
CA PRO A 123 -11.61 39.31 -8.93
C PRO A 123 -12.63 39.84 -7.90
N ARG A 124 -13.72 39.12 -7.64
CA ARG A 124 -14.76 39.51 -6.66
C ARG A 124 -14.31 39.31 -5.21
N LEU A 125 -13.34 38.42 -5.00
CA LEU A 125 -12.82 38.14 -3.67
C LEU A 125 -12.14 39.39 -3.07
N PRO A 126 -12.27 39.62 -1.76
CA PRO A 126 -11.50 40.63 -1.04
C PRO A 126 -10.01 40.54 -1.36
N LYS A 127 -9.34 41.69 -1.41
CA LYS A 127 -7.92 41.80 -1.80
C LYS A 127 -7.02 40.87 -0.98
N ASP A 128 -7.26 40.78 0.33
CA ASP A 128 -6.44 39.98 1.23
C ASP A 128 -6.64 38.48 1.00
N LEU A 129 -7.87 38.04 0.71
CA LEU A 129 -8.17 36.65 0.37
C LEU A 129 -7.55 36.23 -0.98
N ARG A 130 -7.54 37.13 -1.98
CA ARG A 130 -6.84 36.88 -3.25
C ARG A 130 -5.33 36.71 -3.06
N LYS A 131 -4.72 37.58 -2.25
CA LYS A 131 -3.30 37.45 -1.89
C LYS A 131 -3.03 36.13 -1.16
N SER A 132 -3.90 35.72 -0.25
CA SER A 132 -3.76 34.42 0.42
C SER A 132 -3.86 33.24 -0.55
N LEU A 133 -4.73 33.30 -1.58
CA LEU A 133 -4.80 32.27 -2.62
C LEU A 133 -3.55 32.24 -3.50
N GLU A 134 -3.03 33.39 -3.91
CA GLU A 134 -1.77 33.48 -4.66
C GLU A 134 -0.59 32.95 -3.84
N ALA A 135 -0.53 33.27 -2.54
CA ALA A 135 0.46 32.75 -1.61
C ALA A 135 0.35 31.22 -1.45
N LEU A 136 -0.88 30.69 -1.40
CA LEU A 136 -1.12 29.25 -1.37
C LEU A 136 -0.63 28.56 -2.66
N ASP A 137 -0.96 29.13 -3.82
CA ASP A 137 -0.56 28.57 -5.11
C ASP A 137 0.96 28.57 -5.25
N LEU A 138 1.63 29.61 -4.77
CA LEU A 138 3.09 29.68 -4.69
C LEU A 138 3.66 28.60 -3.75
N ALA A 139 3.02 28.39 -2.60
CA ALA A 139 3.42 27.36 -1.62
C ALA A 139 3.19 25.92 -2.12
N PHE A 140 2.19 25.69 -2.97
CA PHE A 140 1.88 24.38 -3.55
C PHE A 140 2.66 24.07 -4.83
N ALA A 141 3.18 25.09 -5.53
CA ALA A 141 4.08 24.90 -6.68
C ALA A 141 5.41 24.21 -6.28
N ASP A 142 5.80 24.34 -5.00
CA ASP A 142 7.00 23.75 -4.44
C ASP A 142 6.62 22.48 -3.63
N ALA A 143 6.81 21.29 -4.21
CA ALA A 143 6.30 20.00 -3.70
C ALA A 143 7.01 19.47 -2.42
N ASN A 144 7.43 20.38 -1.54
CA ASN A 144 8.26 20.14 -0.38
C ASN A 144 7.42 19.88 0.88
N ALA A 145 8.07 19.50 2.00
CA ALA A 145 7.40 19.25 3.28
C ALA A 145 6.56 20.44 3.77
N ARG A 146 7.01 21.66 3.45
CA ARG A 146 6.33 22.92 3.75
C ARG A 146 4.93 23.06 3.12
N GLY A 147 4.77 22.69 1.85
CA GLY A 147 3.46 22.71 1.19
C GLY A 147 2.47 21.70 1.81
N ARG A 148 2.99 20.57 2.33
CA ARG A 148 2.18 19.62 3.12
C ARG A 148 1.77 20.22 4.47
N ALA A 149 2.69 20.83 5.21
CA ALA A 149 2.40 21.44 6.51
C ALA A 149 1.35 22.56 6.41
N ILE A 150 1.42 23.41 5.37
CA ILE A 150 0.40 24.45 5.10
C ILE A 150 -0.95 23.81 4.80
N ARG A 151 -0.99 22.79 3.93
CA ARG A 151 -2.23 22.08 3.60
C ARG A 151 -2.84 21.44 4.85
N ASP A 152 -2.02 20.79 5.67
CA ASP A 152 -2.45 20.17 6.92
C ASP A 152 -2.96 21.21 7.91
N GLY A 153 -2.32 22.40 7.98
CA GLY A 153 -2.81 23.53 8.77
C GLY A 153 -4.16 24.05 8.29
N LEU A 154 -4.36 24.18 6.97
CA LEU A 154 -5.67 24.55 6.40
C LEU A 154 -6.72 23.48 6.68
N VAL A 155 -6.35 22.20 6.64
CA VAL A 155 -7.22 21.08 6.99
C VAL A 155 -7.63 21.15 8.46
N SER A 156 -6.65 21.35 9.36
CA SER A 156 -6.88 21.53 10.79
C SER A 156 -7.81 22.71 11.08
N GLU A 157 -7.63 23.82 10.35
CA GLU A 157 -8.49 24.99 10.56
C GLU A 157 -9.88 24.86 9.97
N ALA A 158 -10.02 24.24 8.80
CA ALA A 158 -11.32 23.93 8.22
C ALA A 158 -12.13 23.00 9.14
N ARG A 159 -11.43 22.08 9.81
CA ARG A 159 -11.94 21.15 10.81
C ARG A 159 -12.40 21.81 12.11
N GLY A 160 -11.76 22.91 12.53
CA GLY A 160 -11.99 23.57 13.81
C GLY A 160 -13.34 24.26 14.00
N GLY A 161 -14.30 24.06 13.08
CA GLY A 161 -15.65 24.58 13.19
C GLY A 161 -16.68 23.61 12.63
N LEU A 162 -17.57 23.13 13.48
CA LEU A 162 -18.88 22.61 13.07
C LEU A 162 -19.87 23.77 13.08
N GLY A 163 -20.65 23.95 12.01
CA GLY A 163 -21.60 25.05 11.91
C GLY A 163 -22.63 25.07 13.05
N GLY A 164 -23.10 23.90 13.48
CA GLY A 164 -23.96 23.76 14.66
C GLY A 164 -23.27 24.18 15.96
N LEU A 165 -21.98 23.87 16.12
CA LEU A 165 -21.19 24.27 17.29
C LEU A 165 -20.97 25.79 17.37
N GLN A 166 -20.64 26.43 16.24
CA GLN A 166 -20.51 27.89 16.18
C GLN A 166 -21.84 28.58 16.47
N TRP A 167 -22.96 27.98 16.02
CA TRP A 167 -24.29 28.48 16.32
C TRP A 167 -24.63 28.40 17.81
N VAL A 168 -24.46 27.23 18.45
CA VAL A 168 -24.74 27.07 19.89
C VAL A 168 -23.94 28.08 20.69
N ARG A 169 -22.66 28.26 20.36
CA ARG A 169 -21.84 29.32 20.97
C ARG A 169 -22.42 30.71 20.75
N HIS A 170 -23.12 31.00 19.66
CA HIS A 170 -23.74 32.31 19.45
C HIS A 170 -25.03 32.49 20.26
N VAL A 171 -25.93 31.51 20.23
CA VAL A 171 -27.30 31.64 20.79
C VAL A 171 -27.45 31.22 22.25
N ALA A 172 -26.54 30.41 22.76
CA ALA A 172 -26.48 29.94 24.14
C ALA A 172 -25.12 30.33 24.74
N PRO A 173 -24.92 31.61 25.11
CA PRO A 173 -23.65 32.10 25.66
C PRO A 173 -23.17 31.30 26.87
N GLU A 174 -24.09 30.77 27.66
CA GLU A 174 -23.87 29.87 28.79
C GLU A 174 -23.16 28.57 28.42
N LEU A 175 -23.34 28.08 27.19
CA LEU A 175 -22.65 26.90 26.65
C LEU A 175 -21.33 27.25 25.93
N ARG A 176 -20.88 28.52 25.93
CA ARG A 176 -19.61 28.93 25.27
C ARG A 176 -18.37 28.40 25.98
N ARG A 177 -18.43 28.22 27.30
CA ARG A 177 -17.27 27.93 28.13
C ARG A 177 -17.61 26.77 29.06
N CYS A 178 -16.76 25.76 29.08
CA CYS A 178 -16.87 24.67 30.03
C CYS A 178 -16.81 25.24 31.46
N PRO A 179 -17.70 24.85 32.38
CA PRO A 179 -17.86 25.50 33.69
C PRO A 179 -16.73 25.23 34.70
N GLY A 180 -15.72 24.43 34.37
CA GLY A 180 -14.58 24.14 35.24
C GLY A 180 -13.72 22.96 34.76
N PRO A 181 -12.83 22.42 35.62
CA PRO A 181 -11.95 21.31 35.27
C PRO A 181 -12.71 20.00 35.01
N LEU A 182 -12.06 19.07 34.32
CA LEU A 182 -12.63 17.77 33.92
C LEU A 182 -13.32 17.04 35.09
N GLY A 183 -14.63 16.78 34.94
CA GLY A 183 -15.52 16.25 35.98
C GLY A 183 -17.00 16.20 35.55
N PRO A 184 -17.94 15.96 36.47
CA PRO A 184 -19.38 15.83 36.15
C PRO A 184 -19.98 17.04 35.43
N ASP A 185 -19.62 18.26 35.84
CA ASP A 185 -20.14 19.49 35.23
C ASP A 185 -19.65 19.67 33.79
N SER A 186 -18.40 19.27 33.52
CA SER A 186 -17.83 19.29 32.17
C SER A 186 -18.49 18.27 31.24
N LEU A 187 -18.90 17.10 31.76
CA LEU A 187 -19.64 16.08 30.99
C LEU A 187 -21.10 16.49 30.78
N THR A 188 -21.72 17.13 31.76
CA THR A 188 -23.04 17.76 31.61
C THR A 188 -23.00 18.82 30.50
N TRP A 189 -21.98 19.70 30.52
CA TRP A 189 -21.78 20.69 29.46
C TRP A 189 -21.59 20.02 28.08
N LEU A 190 -20.80 18.94 28.01
CA LEU A 190 -20.61 18.18 26.77
C LEU A 190 -21.94 17.59 26.28
N TRP A 191 -22.72 16.96 27.15
CA TRP A 191 -24.04 16.40 26.86
C TRP A 191 -25.01 17.47 26.35
N GLU A 192 -25.18 18.56 27.08
CA GLU A 192 -26.10 19.65 26.75
C GLU A 192 -25.71 20.33 25.44
N THR A 193 -24.40 20.54 25.23
CA THR A 193 -23.90 21.12 23.99
C THR A 193 -24.16 20.20 22.81
N LEU A 194 -23.87 18.90 22.92
CA LEU A 194 -24.16 17.92 21.87
C LEU A 194 -25.65 17.82 21.59
N ALA A 195 -26.49 17.73 22.63
CA ALA A 195 -27.95 17.68 22.52
C ALA A 195 -28.50 18.94 21.81
N THR A 196 -27.96 20.11 22.12
CA THR A 196 -28.34 21.39 21.52
C THR A 196 -27.89 21.47 20.07
N VAL A 197 -26.65 21.07 19.76
CA VAL A 197 -26.12 21.00 18.38
C VAL A 197 -26.96 20.07 17.50
N THR A 198 -27.49 18.98 18.08
CA THR A 198 -28.38 18.03 17.38
C THR A 198 -29.86 18.43 17.38
N GLY A 199 -30.22 19.54 18.02
CA GLY A 199 -31.61 20.01 18.12
C GLY A 199 -32.53 19.16 19.00
N CYS A 200 -31.97 18.42 19.95
CA CYS A 200 -32.68 17.47 20.81
C CYS A 200 -32.63 17.83 22.31
N ALA A 201 -32.11 19.01 22.67
CA ALA A 201 -31.97 19.46 24.06
C ALA A 201 -33.28 19.40 24.85
N GLU A 202 -34.43 19.70 24.24
CA GLU A 202 -35.74 19.64 24.90
C GLU A 202 -36.30 18.21 25.07
N GLU A 203 -35.78 17.23 24.31
CA GLU A 203 -36.25 15.84 24.33
C GLU A 203 -35.37 14.92 25.19
N LEU A 204 -34.23 15.42 25.69
CA LEU A 204 -33.20 14.64 26.37
C LEU A 204 -33.06 15.07 27.83
N ALA A 205 -33.22 14.12 28.75
CA ALA A 205 -32.88 14.33 30.15
C ALA A 205 -31.37 14.24 30.35
N VAL A 206 -30.79 15.15 31.12
CA VAL A 206 -29.39 15.07 31.55
C VAL A 206 -29.25 13.98 32.63
N PRO A 207 -28.31 13.02 32.50
CA PRO A 207 -28.05 12.01 33.53
C PRO A 207 -27.60 12.63 34.86
N SER A 208 -27.85 11.93 35.98
CA SER A 208 -27.41 12.41 37.30
C SER A 208 -25.88 12.28 37.46
N PRO A 209 -25.23 13.11 38.31
CA PRO A 209 -23.81 12.97 38.66
C PRO A 209 -23.40 11.55 39.07
N ASP A 210 -24.29 10.81 39.74
CA ASP A 210 -24.02 9.44 40.17
C ASP A 210 -23.94 8.47 38.97
N ASP A 211 -24.79 8.65 37.96
CA ASP A 211 -24.78 7.85 36.72
C ASP A 211 -23.45 8.06 35.96
N TRP A 212 -22.96 9.30 35.93
CA TRP A 212 -21.66 9.65 35.34
C TRP A 212 -20.51 8.95 36.04
N VAL A 213 -20.59 8.70 37.35
CA VAL A 213 -19.56 7.99 38.11
C VAL A 213 -19.68 6.48 37.91
N SER A 214 -20.88 5.93 38.02
CA SER A 214 -21.11 4.47 38.09
C SER A 214 -21.03 3.73 36.77
N LEU A 215 -21.27 4.39 35.63
CA LEU A 215 -21.33 3.74 34.31
C LEU A 215 -20.10 4.05 33.44
N PRO A 216 -19.63 3.10 32.61
CA PRO A 216 -18.66 3.39 31.56
C PRO A 216 -19.20 4.43 30.58
N GLY A 217 -18.33 5.28 30.04
CA GLY A 217 -18.73 6.31 29.06
C GLY A 217 -19.45 5.75 27.82
N SER A 218 -19.10 4.52 27.42
CA SER A 218 -19.72 3.81 26.29
C SER A 218 -21.18 3.40 26.55
N GLU A 219 -21.57 3.13 27.80
CA GLU A 219 -22.97 2.80 28.14
C GLU A 219 -23.82 4.07 28.21
N LEU A 220 -23.31 5.13 28.85
CA LEU A 220 -23.95 6.44 28.87
C LEU A 220 -24.20 6.98 27.46
N TRP A 221 -23.26 6.74 26.56
CA TRP A 221 -23.42 7.06 25.16
C TRP A 221 -24.55 6.27 24.47
N LYS A 222 -24.65 4.95 24.71
CA LYS A 222 -25.70 4.12 24.10
C LYS A 222 -27.10 4.67 24.40
N ASP A 223 -27.31 5.13 25.63
CA ASP A 223 -28.58 5.73 26.05
C ASP A 223 -28.83 7.07 25.37
N PHE A 224 -27.80 7.94 25.33
CA PHE A 224 -27.86 9.21 24.61
C PHE A 224 -28.21 9.03 23.14
N GLU A 225 -27.53 8.11 22.46
CA GLU A 225 -27.72 7.83 21.05
C GLU A 225 -29.11 7.24 20.76
N ALA A 226 -29.56 6.29 21.58
CA ALA A 226 -30.89 5.70 21.42
C ALA A 226 -31.98 6.78 21.49
N ALA A 227 -31.84 7.74 22.40
CA ALA A 227 -32.76 8.85 22.53
C ALA A 227 -32.67 9.85 21.36
N LEU A 228 -31.45 10.19 20.90
CA LEU A 228 -31.23 11.03 19.72
C LEU A 228 -31.84 10.41 18.45
N ARG A 229 -31.60 9.12 18.21
CA ARG A 229 -32.18 8.39 17.07
C ARG A 229 -33.69 8.34 17.13
N LYS A 230 -34.26 8.15 18.32
CA LYS A 230 -35.71 8.18 18.52
C LYS A 230 -36.28 9.56 18.17
N ALA A 231 -35.64 10.64 18.62
CA ALA A 231 -36.06 12.01 18.32
C ALA A 231 -36.02 12.31 16.81
N TRP A 232 -34.93 11.94 16.13
CA TRP A 232 -34.78 12.13 14.68
C TRP A 232 -35.67 11.20 13.85
N GLY A 233 -35.86 9.95 14.29
CA GLY A 233 -36.71 8.96 13.64
C GLY A 233 -38.19 9.38 13.58
N LYS A 234 -38.69 10.09 14.59
CA LYS A 234 -40.05 10.70 14.56
C LYS A 234 -40.25 11.67 13.40
N GLN A 235 -39.15 12.24 12.89
CA GLN A 235 -39.15 13.23 11.80
C GLN A 235 -38.84 12.60 10.43
N GLY A 236 -38.68 11.27 10.35
CA GLY A 236 -38.31 10.57 9.13
C GLY A 236 -36.87 10.81 8.66
N ARG A 237 -35.97 11.26 9.56
CA ARG A 237 -34.59 11.63 9.22
C ARG A 237 -33.58 10.61 9.79
N SER A 238 -32.46 10.40 9.09
CA SER A 238 -31.30 9.66 9.59
C SER A 238 -30.47 10.52 10.56
N PHE A 239 -30.01 9.93 11.65
CA PHE A 239 -29.18 10.62 12.63
C PHE A 239 -27.71 10.78 12.13
N PRO A 240 -27.14 11.99 12.10
CA PRO A 240 -25.82 12.26 11.49
C PRO A 240 -24.65 11.90 12.43
N VAL A 241 -24.40 10.60 12.60
CA VAL A 241 -23.41 10.03 13.55
C VAL A 241 -22.00 10.63 13.38
N LYS A 242 -21.53 10.78 12.14
CA LYS A 242 -20.16 11.24 11.81
C LYS A 242 -19.90 12.68 12.25
N ASP A 243 -20.90 13.54 12.11
CA ASP A 243 -20.77 14.95 12.49
C ASP A 243 -20.77 15.09 14.03
N LEU A 244 -21.47 14.20 14.73
CA LEU A 244 -21.47 14.16 16.19
C LEU A 244 -20.15 13.62 16.77
N GLU A 245 -19.58 12.57 16.17
CA GLU A 245 -18.24 12.08 16.54
C GLU A 245 -17.21 13.20 16.46
N LYS A 246 -17.19 13.93 15.33
CA LYS A 246 -16.32 15.09 15.16
C LYS A 246 -16.59 16.17 16.20
N ALA A 247 -17.85 16.52 16.43
CA ALA A 247 -18.25 17.53 17.41
C ALA A 247 -17.73 17.22 18.81
N SER A 248 -17.85 15.96 19.25
CA SER A 248 -17.41 15.52 20.58
C SER A 248 -15.90 15.74 20.79
N LEU A 249 -15.05 15.43 19.80
CA LEU A 249 -13.60 15.66 19.91
C LEU A 249 -13.22 17.14 19.95
N TYR A 250 -13.89 18.01 19.19
CA TYR A 250 -13.58 19.45 19.23
C TYR A 250 -14.06 20.10 20.51
N LEU A 251 -15.18 19.65 21.07
CA LEU A 251 -15.66 20.12 22.37
C LEU A 251 -14.68 19.79 23.49
N MET A 252 -14.01 18.65 23.40
CA MET A 252 -12.96 18.28 24.34
C MET A 252 -11.75 19.24 24.33
N GLU A 253 -11.47 19.97 23.24
CA GLU A 253 -10.41 21.00 23.23
C GLU A 253 -10.74 22.18 24.19
N ASP A 254 -12.03 22.46 24.40
CA ASP A 254 -12.50 23.56 25.26
C ASP A 254 -12.76 23.13 26.71
N MET A 255 -12.61 21.85 27.04
CA MET A 255 -12.71 21.37 28.42
C MET A 255 -11.45 21.81 29.19
N GLU A 256 -11.62 22.37 30.38
CA GLU A 256 -10.48 22.72 31.21
C GLU A 256 -9.94 21.45 31.90
N ALA A 257 -8.62 21.29 31.91
CA ALA A 257 -7.93 20.29 32.72
C ALA A 257 -7.03 21.01 33.72
N ARG A 258 -6.61 20.32 34.79
CA ARG A 258 -5.59 20.81 35.73
C ARG A 258 -4.27 21.05 34.98
N ASP A 259 -3.96 20.24 33.98
CA ASP A 259 -2.83 20.48 33.08
C ASP A 259 -3.14 21.58 32.03
N PRO A 260 -2.40 22.71 32.01
CA PRO A 260 -2.68 23.84 31.12
C PRO A 260 -2.40 23.55 29.65
N HIS A 261 -1.73 22.44 29.33
CA HIS A 261 -1.38 22.03 27.97
C HIS A 261 -2.36 21.02 27.36
N HIS A 262 -3.43 20.64 28.08
CA HIS A 262 -4.48 19.71 27.61
C HIS A 262 -4.94 19.97 26.17
N ARG A 263 -5.27 21.22 25.85
CA ARG A 263 -5.72 21.63 24.51
C ARG A 263 -4.75 21.22 23.39
N TYR A 264 -3.44 21.21 23.64
CA TYR A 264 -2.43 20.82 22.67
C TYR A 264 -2.41 19.30 22.45
N PHE A 265 -2.64 18.52 23.51
CA PHE A 265 -2.79 17.07 23.38
C PHE A 265 -4.05 16.70 22.61
N ILE A 266 -5.17 17.39 22.87
CA ILE A 266 -6.42 17.12 22.14
C ILE A 266 -6.27 17.49 20.67
N ARG A 267 -5.63 18.63 20.42
CA ARG A 267 -5.27 19.04 19.07
C ARG A 267 -4.39 18.01 18.37
N PHE A 268 -3.40 17.47 19.07
CA PHE A 268 -2.57 16.39 18.54
C PHE A 268 -3.39 15.13 18.19
N LEU A 269 -4.35 14.72 19.02
CA LEU A 269 -5.22 13.58 18.72
C LEU A 269 -6.10 13.86 17.48
N ILE A 270 -6.65 15.08 17.36
CA ILE A 270 -7.44 15.50 16.20
C ILE A 270 -6.60 15.49 14.91
N GLU A 271 -5.33 15.84 15.01
CA GLU A 271 -4.41 15.96 13.88
C GLU A 271 -3.72 14.65 13.51
N ASN A 272 -3.52 13.76 14.48
CA ASN A 272 -2.82 12.50 14.31
C ASN A 272 -3.79 11.32 14.42
N ASP A 273 -4.36 10.96 13.26
CA ASP A 273 -5.29 9.81 13.12
C ASP A 273 -4.70 8.52 13.73
N ALA A 274 -3.38 8.30 13.62
CA ALA A 274 -2.77 7.12 14.21
C ALA A 274 -2.73 7.15 15.75
N ALA A 275 -2.53 8.32 16.36
CA ALA A 275 -2.60 8.49 17.81
C ALA A 275 -4.03 8.30 18.32
N TYR A 276 -4.99 8.94 17.66
CA TYR A 276 -6.40 8.78 17.96
C TYR A 276 -6.87 7.32 17.83
N ARG A 277 -6.49 6.65 16.74
CA ARG A 277 -6.78 5.22 16.53
C ARG A 277 -6.20 4.33 17.62
N ARG A 278 -4.99 4.61 18.14
CA ARG A 278 -4.38 3.80 19.22
C ARG A 278 -5.18 3.85 20.52
N LEU A 279 -5.77 4.99 20.86
CA LEU A 279 -6.71 5.08 21.98
C LEU A 279 -8.01 4.33 21.69
N LEU A 280 -8.57 4.54 20.48
CA LEU A 280 -9.79 3.86 20.02
C LEU A 280 -9.69 2.33 20.02
N LYS A 281 -8.51 1.75 19.78
CA LYS A 281 -8.27 0.30 19.86
C LYS A 281 -8.74 -0.31 21.18
N THR A 282 -8.77 0.48 22.24
CA THR A 282 -9.12 0.01 23.58
C THR A 282 -10.59 0.25 23.95
N CYS A 283 -11.43 0.74 23.02
CA CYS A 283 -12.81 1.13 23.35
C CYS A 283 -13.70 -0.01 23.85
N TYR A 284 -13.36 -1.27 23.55
CA TYR A 284 -14.03 -2.46 24.08
C TYR A 284 -13.21 -3.21 25.15
N ALA A 285 -12.03 -2.71 25.50
CA ALA A 285 -11.19 -3.29 26.54
C ALA A 285 -11.57 -2.77 27.93
N ASP A 286 -11.17 -3.49 28.99
CA ASP A 286 -11.33 -3.04 30.38
C ASP A 286 -10.65 -1.68 30.62
N GLU A 287 -11.18 -0.89 31.56
CA GLU A 287 -10.68 0.46 31.88
C GLU A 287 -9.18 0.50 32.17
N LYS A 288 -8.61 -0.56 32.78
CA LYS A 288 -7.18 -0.63 33.05
C LYS A 288 -6.33 -0.57 31.78
N VAL A 289 -6.78 -1.24 30.71
CA VAL A 289 -6.11 -1.24 29.40
C VAL A 289 -6.28 0.12 28.72
N GLN A 290 -7.48 0.71 28.82
CA GLN A 290 -7.75 2.04 28.29
C GLN A 290 -6.86 3.12 28.93
N ARG A 291 -6.69 3.07 30.26
CA ARG A 291 -5.77 3.96 31.00
C ARG A 291 -4.33 3.82 30.54
N ALA A 292 -3.85 2.58 30.43
CA ALA A 292 -2.48 2.34 29.99
C ALA A 292 -2.24 2.87 28.57
N ALA A 293 -3.22 2.73 27.66
CA ALA A 293 -3.14 3.28 26.31
C ALA A 293 -3.12 4.82 26.32
N LEU A 294 -3.94 5.46 27.17
CA LEU A 294 -3.91 6.91 27.37
C LEU A 294 -2.54 7.39 27.85
N GLU A 295 -1.99 6.76 28.89
CA GLU A 295 -0.67 7.11 29.43
C GLU A 295 0.43 6.97 28.38
N GLN A 296 0.40 5.88 27.61
CA GLN A 296 1.36 5.63 26.54
C GLN A 296 1.27 6.68 25.43
N GLU A 297 0.06 7.14 25.08
CA GLU A 297 -0.10 8.24 24.11
C GLU A 297 0.34 9.59 24.67
N CYS A 298 0.05 9.91 25.93
CA CYS A 298 0.58 11.09 26.59
C CYS A 298 2.12 11.07 26.56
N GLU A 299 2.72 9.92 26.85
CA GLU A 299 4.18 9.76 26.80
C GLU A 299 4.73 9.92 25.37
N ARG A 300 4.09 9.33 24.36
CA ARG A 300 4.46 9.52 22.95
C ARG A 300 4.37 10.99 22.55
N PHE A 301 3.29 11.67 22.91
CA PHE A 301 3.12 13.10 22.67
C PHE A 301 4.20 13.94 23.38
N ASN A 302 4.50 13.66 24.64
CA ASN A 302 5.53 14.36 25.41
C ASN A 302 6.96 14.13 24.90
N ARG A 303 7.17 13.03 24.17
CA ARG A 303 8.43 12.71 23.47
C ARG A 303 8.52 13.40 22.10
N LEU A 304 7.40 13.83 21.51
CA LEU A 304 7.42 14.51 20.23
C LEU A 304 8.02 15.91 20.37
N PRO A 305 9.05 16.24 19.58
CA PRO A 305 9.81 17.44 19.86
C PRO A 305 9.07 18.75 19.57
N GLU A 306 8.14 18.76 18.61
CA GLU A 306 7.20 19.88 18.39
C GLU A 306 6.29 20.17 19.60
N HIS A 307 6.25 19.29 20.60
CA HIS A 307 5.41 19.39 21.80
C HIS A 307 6.24 19.50 23.09
N ALA A 308 7.57 19.69 22.99
CA ALA A 308 8.45 19.75 24.16
C ALA A 308 8.08 20.87 25.16
N ALA A 309 7.53 21.99 24.67
CA ALA A 309 7.04 23.11 25.48
C ALA A 309 5.58 22.93 25.97
N HIS A 310 4.90 21.85 25.57
CA HIS A 310 3.47 21.62 25.83
C HIS A 310 3.22 20.22 26.37
N ARG A 311 4.11 19.72 27.24
CA ARG A 311 3.96 18.40 27.85
C ARG A 311 2.69 18.31 28.68
N VAL A 312 2.02 17.16 28.63
CA VAL A 312 0.82 16.87 29.41
C VAL A 312 1.04 15.75 30.42
N SER A 313 0.47 15.88 31.60
CA SER A 313 0.39 14.85 32.61
C SER A 313 -0.95 14.96 33.34
N TYR A 314 -1.69 13.85 33.41
CA TYR A 314 -2.99 13.79 34.10
C TYR A 314 -2.86 12.99 35.39
N ASP A 315 -3.56 13.39 36.43
CA ASP A 315 -3.71 12.57 37.64
C ASP A 315 -4.77 11.46 37.46
N GLU A 316 -4.91 10.56 38.44
CA GLU A 316 -5.83 9.42 38.33
C GLU A 316 -7.30 9.82 38.19
N GLU A 317 -7.70 10.93 38.81
CA GLU A 317 -9.06 11.45 38.75
C GLU A 317 -9.35 12.03 37.36
N GLU A 318 -8.43 12.82 36.82
CA GLU A 318 -8.52 13.35 35.45
C GLU A 318 -8.51 12.24 34.41
N LYS A 319 -7.69 11.19 34.58
CA LYS A 319 -7.70 10.03 33.68
C LYS A 319 -9.08 9.37 33.63
N ASN A 320 -9.77 9.21 34.76
CA ASN A 320 -11.14 8.65 34.81
C ASN A 320 -12.10 9.44 33.94
N TRP A 321 -12.17 10.75 34.21
CA TRP A 321 -13.11 11.65 33.55
C TRP A 321 -12.77 11.80 32.07
N TRP A 322 -11.48 11.75 31.74
CA TRP A 322 -11.02 11.83 30.37
C TRP A 322 -11.42 10.62 29.55
N LEU A 323 -11.28 9.40 30.10
CA LEU A 323 -11.75 8.20 29.41
C LEU A 323 -13.26 8.22 29.19
N LYS A 324 -14.03 8.73 30.17
CA LYS A 324 -15.49 8.92 30.01
C LYS A 324 -15.80 9.91 28.90
N ALA A 325 -15.18 11.10 28.89
CA ALA A 325 -15.38 12.10 27.84
C ALA A 325 -14.97 11.55 26.45
N PHE A 326 -13.85 10.85 26.37
CA PHE A 326 -13.32 10.31 25.12
C PHE A 326 -14.21 9.20 24.52
N PHE A 327 -14.76 8.31 25.35
CA PHE A 327 -15.65 7.24 24.91
C PHE A 327 -17.13 7.61 24.95
N PHE A 328 -17.46 8.87 25.30
CA PHE A 328 -18.80 9.44 25.16
C PHE A 328 -19.08 9.79 23.69
N ARG A 329 -19.10 8.78 22.81
CA ARG A 329 -19.25 8.94 21.36
C ARG A 329 -19.76 7.64 20.69
N PRO A 330 -20.17 7.69 19.40
CA PRO A 330 -20.74 6.57 18.68
C PRO A 330 -19.92 5.28 18.74
N ASP A 331 -20.62 4.13 18.78
CA ASP A 331 -19.99 2.83 18.60
C ASP A 331 -19.26 2.77 17.25
N VAL A 332 -18.00 2.33 17.29
CA VAL A 332 -17.11 2.45 16.15
C VAL A 332 -17.46 1.45 15.04
N VAL A 333 -17.89 0.24 15.42
CA VAL A 333 -18.35 -0.77 14.44
C VAL A 333 -19.62 -0.29 13.76
N GLN A 334 -20.54 0.29 14.52
CA GLN A 334 -21.75 0.89 13.99
C GLN A 334 -21.44 2.01 12.99
N CYS A 335 -20.50 2.91 13.29
CA CYS A 335 -20.07 3.94 12.35
C CYS A 335 -19.61 3.35 11.01
N PHE A 336 -18.84 2.25 11.04
CA PHE A 336 -18.38 1.58 9.83
C PHE A 336 -19.52 0.94 9.04
N VAL A 337 -20.45 0.27 9.73
CA VAL A 337 -21.61 -0.39 9.10
C VAL A 337 -22.52 0.64 8.44
N GLU A 338 -22.89 1.70 9.16
CA GLU A 338 -23.81 2.72 8.64
C GLU A 338 -23.17 3.48 7.47
N ARG A 339 -21.87 3.82 7.55
CA ARG A 339 -21.15 4.42 6.42
C ARG A 339 -21.18 3.53 5.18
N GLU A 340 -21.05 2.22 5.34
CA GLU A 340 -21.08 1.32 4.18
C GLU A 340 -22.50 1.20 3.59
N LYS A 341 -23.55 1.11 4.42
CA LYS A 341 -24.95 1.00 3.95
C LYS A 341 -25.40 2.22 3.12
N VAL A 342 -24.83 3.40 3.36
CA VAL A 342 -25.30 4.64 2.72
C VAL A 342 -24.68 4.93 1.35
N LYS A 343 -23.72 4.11 0.89
CA LYS A 343 -23.10 4.29 -0.44
C LYS A 343 -24.12 4.18 -1.56
N ASP A 344 -24.01 5.07 -2.55
CA ASP A 344 -25.00 5.23 -3.63
C ASP A 344 -25.17 3.95 -4.45
N MET A 345 -24.08 3.23 -4.73
CA MET A 345 -24.15 1.94 -5.42
C MET A 345 -25.02 0.93 -4.66
N TYR A 346 -24.89 0.80 -3.34
CA TYR A 346 -25.70 -0.18 -2.60
C TYR A 346 -27.14 0.26 -2.39
N ARG A 347 -27.41 1.57 -2.29
CA ARG A 347 -28.79 2.06 -2.24
C ARG A 347 -29.52 1.84 -3.57
N ALA A 348 -28.80 1.90 -4.69
CA ALA A 348 -29.38 1.74 -6.02
C ALA A 348 -29.57 0.28 -6.46
N LEU A 349 -28.83 -0.66 -5.86
CA LEU A 349 -28.92 -2.09 -6.17
C LEU A 349 -29.90 -2.78 -5.22
N GLY A 350 -31.01 -3.27 -5.77
CA GLY A 350 -31.96 -4.09 -5.05
C GLY A 350 -31.47 -5.54 -4.88
N GLY A 351 -31.89 -6.16 -3.78
CA GLY A 351 -31.59 -7.57 -3.46
C GLY A 351 -30.19 -7.83 -2.91
N LEU A 352 -29.50 -6.79 -2.42
CA LEU A 352 -28.21 -6.96 -1.73
C LEU A 352 -28.36 -7.69 -0.40
N ASP A 353 -27.59 -8.76 -0.26
CA ASP A 353 -27.38 -9.47 1.01
C ASP A 353 -26.60 -8.58 1.98
N ALA A 354 -26.94 -8.59 3.28
CA ALA A 354 -26.20 -7.89 4.33
C ALA A 354 -24.71 -8.27 4.35
N ARG A 355 -24.36 -9.48 3.91
CA ARG A 355 -22.96 -9.90 3.72
C ARG A 355 -22.19 -9.00 2.75
N ALA A 356 -22.86 -8.31 1.81
CA ALA A 356 -22.19 -7.40 0.89
C ALA A 356 -21.42 -6.29 1.62
N TYR A 357 -21.85 -5.88 2.83
CA TYR A 357 -21.17 -4.86 3.64
C TYR A 357 -19.99 -5.41 4.44
N LEU A 358 -20.00 -6.73 4.71
CA LEU A 358 -19.09 -7.38 5.65
C LEU A 358 -17.59 -7.19 5.33
N PRO A 359 -17.10 -7.34 4.08
CA PRO A 359 -15.67 -7.20 3.81
C PRO A 359 -15.12 -5.84 4.18
N ARG A 360 -15.83 -4.75 3.84
CA ARG A 360 -15.35 -3.41 4.16
C ARG A 360 -15.41 -3.16 5.67
N VAL A 361 -16.46 -3.62 6.34
CA VAL A 361 -16.57 -3.51 7.80
C VAL A 361 -15.43 -4.27 8.48
N LEU A 362 -15.13 -5.50 8.08
CA LEU A 362 -14.01 -6.27 8.64
C LEU A 362 -12.66 -5.58 8.42
N HIS A 363 -12.40 -5.02 7.23
CA HIS A 363 -11.18 -4.25 6.96
C HIS A 363 -11.05 -3.01 7.84
N GLU A 364 -12.15 -2.30 8.10
CA GLU A 364 -12.14 -1.09 8.93
C GLU A 364 -11.99 -1.45 10.41
N VAL A 365 -12.70 -2.48 10.89
CA VAL A 365 -12.57 -3.02 12.24
C VAL A 365 -11.15 -3.48 12.49
N GLN A 366 -10.61 -4.38 11.67
CA GLN A 366 -9.24 -4.82 11.83
C GLN A 366 -8.23 -3.68 11.63
N GLY A 367 -8.46 -2.78 10.67
CA GLY A 367 -7.61 -1.61 10.46
C GLY A 367 -7.56 -0.70 11.69
N LEU A 368 -8.62 -0.69 12.49
CA LEU A 368 -8.66 -0.01 13.77
C LEU A 368 -8.00 -0.84 14.87
N PHE A 369 -8.53 -2.02 15.18
CA PHE A 369 -8.17 -2.84 16.35
C PHE A 369 -6.86 -3.64 16.18
N GLY A 370 -6.42 -3.88 14.96
CA GLY A 370 -5.31 -4.76 14.60
C GLY A 370 -5.72 -6.22 14.35
N TYR A 371 -6.89 -6.62 14.85
CA TYR A 371 -7.56 -7.90 14.65
C TYR A 371 -9.06 -7.72 14.89
N VAL A 372 -9.89 -8.72 14.58
CA VAL A 372 -11.32 -8.68 14.86
C VAL A 372 -11.55 -9.21 16.28
N THR A 373 -11.71 -8.31 17.26
CA THR A 373 -11.95 -8.71 18.66
C THR A 373 -13.31 -9.42 18.80
N PRO A 374 -13.51 -10.26 19.84
CA PRO A 374 -14.81 -10.90 20.10
C PRO A 374 -15.96 -9.89 20.19
N GLU A 375 -15.73 -8.78 20.88
CA GLU A 375 -16.72 -7.71 21.08
C GLU A 375 -17.03 -7.00 19.76
N ALA A 376 -16.01 -6.71 18.96
CA ALA A 376 -16.20 -6.13 17.64
C ALA A 376 -16.95 -7.10 16.71
N CYS A 377 -16.62 -8.39 16.74
CA CYS A 377 -17.32 -9.43 15.98
C CYS A 377 -18.81 -9.51 16.37
N GLN A 378 -19.12 -9.50 17.67
CA GLN A 378 -20.50 -9.51 18.16
C GLN A 378 -21.26 -8.27 17.67
N ASN A 379 -20.64 -7.08 17.74
CA ASN A 379 -21.25 -5.87 17.20
C ASN A 379 -21.47 -5.97 15.68
N ILE A 380 -20.55 -6.55 14.90
CA ILE A 380 -20.75 -6.76 13.45
C ILE A 380 -21.99 -7.63 13.19
N VAL A 381 -22.10 -8.76 13.91
CA VAL A 381 -23.22 -9.71 13.82
C VAL A 381 -24.54 -9.01 14.10
N GLU A 382 -24.63 -8.30 15.23
CA GLU A 382 -25.85 -7.61 15.66
C GLU A 382 -26.25 -6.49 14.68
N ARG A 383 -25.28 -5.69 14.20
CA ARG A 383 -25.55 -4.52 13.34
C ARG A 383 -25.86 -4.84 11.89
N LEU A 384 -25.33 -5.96 11.39
CA LEU A 384 -25.63 -6.46 10.04
C LEU A 384 -26.77 -7.49 10.05
N GLY A 385 -27.20 -8.00 11.21
CA GLY A 385 -28.21 -9.05 11.31
C GLY A 385 -27.75 -10.36 10.67
N LEU A 386 -26.46 -10.68 10.79
CA LEU A 386 -25.85 -11.88 10.22
C LEU A 386 -25.81 -13.02 11.26
N ASP A 387 -25.67 -14.25 10.79
CA ASP A 387 -25.32 -15.37 11.66
C ASP A 387 -23.85 -15.26 12.09
N PRO A 388 -23.50 -15.43 13.38
CA PRO A 388 -22.11 -15.50 13.83
C PRO A 388 -21.25 -16.48 13.03
N GLU A 389 -21.80 -17.63 12.63
CA GLU A 389 -21.08 -18.66 11.86
C GLU A 389 -20.65 -18.12 10.49
N ASP A 390 -21.50 -17.31 9.83
CA ASP A 390 -21.16 -16.72 8.53
C ASP A 390 -19.99 -15.74 8.64
N VAL A 391 -19.99 -14.91 9.69
CA VAL A 391 -18.92 -13.92 9.93
C VAL A 391 -17.62 -14.64 10.26
N LEU A 392 -17.65 -15.61 11.17
CA LEU A 392 -16.46 -16.40 11.54
C LEU A 392 -15.91 -17.19 10.35
N ARG A 393 -16.77 -17.78 9.52
CA ARG A 393 -16.36 -18.49 8.32
C ARG A 393 -15.67 -17.56 7.32
N VAL A 394 -16.15 -16.32 7.16
CA VAL A 394 -15.48 -15.32 6.32
C VAL A 394 -14.12 -14.98 6.91
N ILE A 395 -14.03 -14.65 8.21
CA ILE A 395 -12.75 -14.36 8.88
C ILE A 395 -11.75 -15.51 8.65
N ALA A 396 -12.17 -16.76 8.88
CA ALA A 396 -11.32 -17.95 8.71
C ALA A 396 -10.93 -18.25 7.25
N SER A 397 -11.66 -17.73 6.26
CA SER A 397 -11.41 -18.01 4.84
C SER A 397 -10.39 -17.09 4.17
N TYR A 398 -9.96 -16.02 4.87
CA TYR A 398 -9.10 -14.98 4.31
C TYR A 398 -7.89 -14.76 5.21
N LYS A 399 -6.67 -14.94 4.68
CA LYS A 399 -5.42 -14.88 5.48
C LYS A 399 -5.19 -13.54 6.17
N GLN A 400 -5.74 -12.47 5.63
CA GLN A 400 -5.52 -11.14 6.20
C GLN A 400 -6.52 -10.78 7.28
N TYR A 401 -7.63 -11.49 7.47
CA TYR A 401 -8.45 -11.28 8.65
C TYR A 401 -7.89 -12.12 9.80
N SER A 402 -7.54 -11.47 10.91
CA SER A 402 -7.08 -12.10 12.12
C SER A 402 -8.16 -12.06 13.19
N ALA A 403 -8.40 -13.18 13.86
CA ALA A 403 -9.13 -13.24 15.13
C ALA A 403 -8.17 -13.20 16.33
N ASP A 404 -6.87 -13.35 16.10
CA ASP A 404 -5.85 -13.38 17.13
C ASP A 404 -5.19 -12.00 17.32
N PRO A 405 -4.84 -11.63 18.56
CA PRO A 405 -4.09 -10.40 18.84
C PRO A 405 -2.79 -10.36 18.05
N SER A 406 -2.52 -9.23 17.40
CA SER A 406 -1.28 -9.00 16.68
C SER A 406 -0.21 -8.32 17.56
N GLY A 407 1.06 -8.51 17.20
CA GLY A 407 2.17 -7.81 17.84
C GLY A 407 2.07 -6.30 17.65
N GLU A 408 2.65 -5.53 18.58
CA GLU A 408 2.74 -4.06 18.47
C GLU A 408 3.49 -3.62 17.21
N ILE A 409 4.49 -4.42 16.81
CA ILE A 409 5.26 -4.26 15.59
C ILE A 409 5.12 -5.53 14.76
N ILE A 410 4.57 -5.40 13.55
CA ILE A 410 4.42 -6.51 12.62
C ILE A 410 5.39 -6.34 11.46
N ILE A 411 6.25 -7.35 11.28
CA ILE A 411 7.21 -7.45 10.17
C ILE A 411 6.68 -8.47 9.17
N TYR A 412 6.29 -8.03 7.98
CA TYR A 412 5.83 -8.91 6.92
C TYR A 412 6.99 -9.31 6.01
N VAL A 413 7.18 -10.60 5.77
CA VAL A 413 8.24 -11.14 4.91
C VAL A 413 7.63 -11.69 3.61
N CYS A 414 8.12 -11.25 2.45
CA CYS A 414 7.56 -11.64 1.16
C CYS A 414 8.01 -13.06 0.74
N LYS A 415 7.09 -14.02 0.65
CA LYS A 415 7.35 -15.39 0.12
C LYS A 415 7.36 -15.49 -1.41
N GLY A 416 7.25 -14.38 -2.14
CA GLY A 416 7.16 -14.42 -3.60
C GLY A 416 8.40 -15.05 -4.26
N THR A 417 8.24 -15.65 -5.44
CA THR A 417 9.29 -16.41 -6.17
C THR A 417 10.65 -15.72 -6.21
N ALA A 418 10.68 -14.43 -6.55
CA ALA A 418 11.92 -13.67 -6.64
C ALA A 418 12.60 -13.45 -5.27
N CYS A 419 11.82 -13.37 -4.18
CA CYS A 419 12.35 -13.26 -2.83
C CYS A 419 12.84 -14.63 -2.33
N PHE A 420 12.10 -15.70 -2.62
CA PHE A 420 12.51 -17.07 -2.30
C PHE A 420 13.88 -17.42 -2.91
N LEU A 421 14.04 -17.19 -4.23
CA LEU A 421 15.31 -17.45 -4.93
C LEU A 421 16.47 -16.57 -4.45
N ARG A 422 16.18 -15.44 -3.79
CA ARG A 422 17.19 -14.51 -3.28
C ARG A 422 17.45 -14.65 -1.77
N GLY A 423 16.96 -15.71 -1.13
CA GLY A 423 17.30 -16.04 0.26
C GLY A 423 16.29 -15.58 1.31
N GLN A 424 15.01 -15.43 0.95
CA GLN A 424 13.97 -15.16 1.94
C GLN A 424 13.90 -16.19 3.08
N PRO A 425 14.06 -17.52 2.86
CA PRO A 425 14.05 -18.49 3.96
C PRO A 425 15.12 -18.23 5.03
N GLU A 426 16.26 -17.66 4.64
CA GLU A 426 17.31 -17.23 5.56
C GLU A 426 16.91 -15.98 6.35
N LEU A 427 16.13 -15.06 5.75
CA LEU A 427 15.57 -13.89 6.45
C LEU A 427 14.63 -14.32 7.57
N SER A 428 13.69 -15.22 7.26
CA SER A 428 12.73 -15.71 8.25
C SER A 428 13.42 -16.42 9.40
N ARG A 429 14.36 -17.34 9.10
CA ARG A 429 15.18 -17.99 10.14
C ARG A 429 15.90 -17.00 11.03
N ARG A 430 16.45 -15.92 10.45
CA ARG A 430 17.13 -14.90 11.25
C ARG A 430 16.17 -14.06 12.07
N LEU A 431 14.97 -13.76 11.57
CA LEU A 431 13.91 -13.12 12.35
C LEU A 431 13.52 -13.98 13.55
N THR A 432 13.27 -15.28 13.35
CA THR A 432 12.97 -16.24 14.43
C THR A 432 14.01 -16.17 15.55
N MET A 433 15.30 -16.20 15.19
CA MET A 433 16.40 -16.12 16.15
C MET A 433 16.45 -14.76 16.86
N GLU A 434 16.22 -13.66 16.14
CA GLU A 434 16.32 -12.30 16.68
C GLU A 434 15.19 -11.98 17.66
N ILE A 435 13.95 -12.33 17.30
CA ILE A 435 12.77 -12.07 18.15
C ILE A 435 12.52 -13.18 19.18
N GLY A 436 13.11 -14.35 19.00
CA GLY A 436 12.93 -15.51 19.88
C GLY A 436 11.53 -16.13 19.81
N ALA A 437 10.86 -16.03 18.66
CA ALA A 437 9.53 -16.58 18.41
C ALA A 437 9.41 -17.01 16.94
N GLU A 438 8.59 -18.04 16.71
CA GLU A 438 8.29 -18.56 15.37
C GLU A 438 7.38 -17.61 14.58
N VAL A 439 7.18 -17.92 13.29
CA VAL A 439 6.26 -17.17 12.41
C VAL A 439 4.88 -17.07 13.03
N ASP A 440 4.23 -15.91 12.87
CA ASP A 440 2.91 -15.56 13.39
C ASP A 440 2.80 -15.54 14.92
N VAL A 441 3.89 -15.74 15.66
CA VAL A 441 3.92 -15.65 17.12
C VAL A 441 4.54 -14.33 17.56
N VAL A 442 3.91 -13.67 18.54
CA VAL A 442 4.46 -12.47 19.17
C VAL A 442 5.69 -12.85 19.99
N GLY A 443 6.84 -12.35 19.58
CA GLY A 443 8.12 -12.56 20.26
C GLY A 443 8.51 -11.43 21.20
N ARG A 444 9.82 -11.32 21.44
CA ARG A 444 10.40 -10.27 22.27
C ARG A 444 10.02 -8.88 21.75
N TYR A 445 9.90 -7.93 22.66
CA TYR A 445 9.60 -6.52 22.36
C TYR A 445 8.24 -6.29 21.68
N GLY A 446 7.31 -7.25 21.78
CA GLY A 446 6.01 -7.15 21.11
C GLY A 446 6.11 -7.26 19.59
N VAL A 447 7.23 -7.78 19.06
CA VAL A 447 7.45 -7.93 17.62
C VAL A 447 6.89 -9.28 17.17
N GLN A 448 6.05 -9.24 16.15
CA GLN A 448 5.57 -10.41 15.40
C GLN A 448 6.11 -10.31 13.98
N TYR A 449 6.48 -11.44 13.36
CA TYR A 449 6.68 -11.46 11.92
C TYR A 449 5.73 -12.46 11.26
N VAL A 450 5.26 -12.09 10.09
CA VAL A 450 4.28 -12.84 9.31
C VAL A 450 4.88 -13.06 7.94
N GLU A 451 4.90 -14.29 7.47
CA GLU A 451 5.23 -14.55 6.07
C GLU A 451 4.00 -14.35 5.20
N MET A 452 4.12 -13.48 4.20
CA MET A 452 3.01 -13.07 3.34
C MET A 452 3.28 -13.45 1.89
N ASP A 453 2.19 -13.54 1.13
CA ASP A 453 2.25 -13.67 -0.31
C ASP A 453 2.94 -12.47 -0.97
N CYS A 454 3.23 -12.62 -2.26
CA CYS A 454 4.03 -11.65 -3.00
C CYS A 454 3.46 -10.22 -2.91
N PHE A 455 4.30 -9.26 -2.50
CA PHE A 455 3.95 -7.83 -2.40
C PHE A 455 3.87 -7.09 -3.74
N GLY A 456 4.15 -7.74 -4.86
CA GLY A 456 4.18 -7.08 -6.17
C GLY A 456 5.33 -6.05 -6.31
N VAL A 457 6.47 -6.28 -5.64
CA VAL A 457 7.68 -5.43 -5.75
C VAL A 457 8.92 -6.28 -6.00
N CYS A 458 8.80 -7.26 -6.90
CA CYS A 458 9.85 -8.26 -7.14
C CYS A 458 11.19 -7.66 -7.61
N HIS A 459 11.17 -6.44 -8.16
CA HIS A 459 12.38 -5.68 -8.49
C HIS A 459 13.21 -5.26 -7.26
N LEU A 460 12.61 -5.28 -6.06
CA LEU A 460 13.27 -5.00 -4.77
C LEU A 460 13.68 -6.28 -4.02
N ALA A 461 13.46 -7.47 -4.56
CA ALA A 461 13.66 -8.73 -3.84
C ALA A 461 15.11 -8.94 -3.33
N PRO A 462 15.30 -9.53 -2.12
CA PRO A 462 14.29 -9.91 -1.13
C PRO A 462 13.63 -8.72 -0.42
N VAL A 463 12.35 -8.84 -0.09
CA VAL A 463 11.57 -7.74 0.50
C VAL A 463 10.98 -8.09 1.86
N VAL A 464 11.16 -7.18 2.81
CA VAL A 464 10.45 -7.13 4.09
C VAL A 464 9.58 -5.88 4.12
N ARG A 465 8.43 -5.90 4.77
CA ARG A 465 7.55 -4.73 4.96
C ARG A 465 7.26 -4.55 6.44
N ALA A 466 7.38 -3.33 6.95
CA ALA A 466 6.90 -2.96 8.28
C ALA A 466 6.08 -1.67 8.18
N GLY A 467 4.86 -1.69 8.71
CA GLY A 467 3.86 -0.64 8.41
C GLY A 467 3.65 -0.47 6.91
N ASN A 468 3.61 0.77 6.43
CA ASN A 468 3.42 1.07 5.00
C ASN A 468 4.73 1.11 4.20
N ARG A 469 5.79 0.46 4.70
CA ARG A 469 7.13 0.64 4.16
C ARG A 469 7.77 -0.66 3.75
N PHE A 470 8.24 -0.70 2.51
CA PHE A 470 9.03 -1.80 1.96
C PHE A 470 10.53 -1.57 2.18
N TYR A 471 11.21 -2.62 2.61
CA TYR A 471 12.65 -2.74 2.77
C TYR A 471 13.11 -3.77 1.75
N GLY A 472 13.70 -3.30 0.65
CA GLY A 472 14.22 -4.14 -0.41
C GLY A 472 15.65 -4.59 -0.18
N GLN A 473 16.08 -5.57 -0.97
CA GLN A 473 17.44 -6.13 -1.01
C GLN A 473 17.96 -6.55 0.36
N GLN A 474 17.06 -6.98 1.25
CA GLN A 474 17.42 -7.36 2.61
C GLN A 474 18.23 -8.67 2.60
N LYS A 475 19.28 -8.71 3.40
CA LYS A 475 20.01 -9.94 3.73
C LYS A 475 19.72 -10.36 5.16
N ALA A 476 19.99 -11.63 5.49
CA ALA A 476 19.76 -12.12 6.85
C ALA A 476 20.55 -11.28 7.87
N GLU A 477 21.76 -10.84 7.51
CA GLU A 477 22.62 -9.98 8.32
C GLU A 477 22.02 -8.59 8.64
N ASP A 478 21.08 -8.09 7.81
CA ASP A 478 20.43 -6.80 8.04
C ASP A 478 19.32 -6.85 9.10
N ILE A 479 18.74 -8.04 9.34
CA ILE A 479 17.57 -8.23 10.20
C ILE A 479 17.75 -7.67 11.63
N PRO A 480 18.86 -7.93 12.35
CA PRO A 480 19.04 -7.39 13.70
C PRO A 480 18.99 -5.86 13.74
N ARG A 481 19.53 -5.21 12.71
CA ARG A 481 19.49 -3.74 12.58
C ARG A 481 18.06 -3.27 12.31
N LEU A 482 17.32 -3.93 11.42
CA LEU A 482 15.93 -3.60 11.11
C LEU A 482 15.04 -3.71 12.36
N VAL A 483 15.13 -4.82 13.10
CA VAL A 483 14.34 -5.04 14.32
C VAL A 483 14.61 -3.95 15.36
N ARG A 484 15.89 -3.62 15.63
CA ARG A 484 16.25 -2.52 16.53
C ARG A 484 15.66 -1.19 16.10
N GLN A 485 15.72 -0.87 14.81
CA GLN A 485 15.14 0.37 14.26
C GLN A 485 13.62 0.44 14.42
N LEU A 486 12.92 -0.69 14.28
CA LEU A 486 11.46 -0.72 14.43
C LEU A 486 11.05 -0.59 15.90
N ILE A 487 11.75 -1.24 16.82
CA ILE A 487 11.49 -1.17 18.27
C ILE A 487 11.71 0.25 18.81
N GLN A 488 12.82 0.87 18.42
CA GLN A 488 13.17 2.23 18.89
C GLN A 488 12.27 3.31 18.26
N GLY A 489 11.55 2.98 17.18
CA GLY A 489 10.84 3.96 16.35
C GLY A 489 11.82 4.88 15.61
N PRO A 490 11.33 5.95 14.96
CA PRO A 490 12.23 7.02 14.55
C PRO A 490 12.92 7.59 15.79
N ASP A 491 14.24 7.41 15.85
CA ASP A 491 15.03 7.83 17.00
C ASP A 491 15.05 9.37 17.11
N TYR A 492 14.30 9.91 18.08
CA TYR A 492 14.29 11.33 18.43
C TYR A 492 15.35 11.69 19.48
N THR A 493 16.11 10.70 20.01
CA THR A 493 17.32 11.00 20.79
C THR A 493 18.44 11.48 19.89
N ASN A 494 18.45 11.07 18.60
CA ASN A 494 19.31 11.68 17.60
C ASN A 494 18.95 13.16 17.37
N ARG A 495 19.75 14.05 17.95
CA ARG A 495 19.53 15.50 17.93
C ARG A 495 19.62 16.11 16.53
N GLN A 496 20.45 15.55 15.64
CA GLN A 496 20.53 16.00 14.25
C GLN A 496 19.28 15.62 13.45
N LEU A 497 18.76 14.41 13.65
CA LEU A 497 17.51 13.96 13.03
C LEU A 497 16.33 14.76 13.54
N PHE A 498 16.33 15.06 14.84
CA PHE A 498 15.37 15.93 15.48
C PHE A 498 15.39 17.34 14.84
N VAL A 499 16.54 18.01 14.81
CA VAL A 499 16.70 19.36 14.22
C VAL A 499 16.24 19.38 12.76
N ALA A 500 16.68 18.41 11.94
CA ALA A 500 16.29 18.35 10.53
C ALA A 500 14.77 18.20 10.34
N ARG A 501 14.11 17.37 11.16
CA ARG A 501 12.65 17.22 11.12
C ARG A 501 11.91 18.46 11.59
N LEU A 502 12.45 19.19 12.57
CA LEU A 502 11.85 20.43 13.02
C LEU A 502 11.94 21.51 11.93
N VAL A 503 13.11 21.69 11.31
CA VAL A 503 13.28 22.60 10.16
C VAL A 503 12.35 22.22 9.01
N GLU A 504 12.18 20.92 8.70
CA GLU A 504 11.24 20.46 7.66
C GLU A 504 9.76 20.84 7.95
N LYS A 505 9.39 21.03 9.22
CA LYS A 505 8.01 21.35 9.65
C LYS A 505 7.75 22.84 9.84
N LEU A 506 8.79 23.66 10.02
CA LEU A 506 8.65 25.11 10.15
C LEU A 506 8.31 25.77 8.80
N VAL A 507 7.52 26.84 8.83
CA VAL A 507 7.14 27.61 7.63
C VAL A 507 8.01 28.86 7.53
N SER A 508 8.34 29.34 6.32
CA SER A 508 9.22 30.53 6.18
C SER A 508 8.74 31.69 7.04
N GLU A 509 9.71 32.42 7.60
CA GLU A 509 9.51 33.50 8.57
C GLU A 509 8.98 33.07 9.96
N THR A 510 8.68 31.79 10.18
CA THR A 510 8.50 31.25 11.56
C THR A 510 9.82 30.79 12.16
N VAL A 511 9.92 31.05 13.47
CA VAL A 511 11.05 30.69 14.32
C VAL A 511 10.50 29.75 15.39
N SER A 512 11.21 28.68 15.71
CA SER A 512 10.82 27.79 16.80
C SER A 512 10.83 28.54 18.13
N GLU A 513 10.04 28.09 19.11
CA GLU A 513 10.36 28.41 20.50
C GLU A 513 11.74 27.85 20.89
N PRO A 514 12.39 28.38 21.94
CA PRO A 514 13.65 27.85 22.44
C PRO A 514 13.53 26.36 22.76
N ILE A 515 14.40 25.56 22.17
CA ILE A 515 14.30 24.10 22.26
C ILE A 515 15.05 23.65 23.51
N GLU A 516 14.32 23.50 24.62
CA GLU A 516 14.88 23.09 25.93
C GLU A 516 15.70 21.78 25.88
N ALA A 517 15.40 20.89 24.94
CA ALA A 517 16.15 19.65 24.72
C ALA A 517 17.51 19.85 24.02
N LEU A 518 17.78 21.04 23.46
CA LEU A 518 19.00 21.38 22.73
C LEU A 518 19.70 22.56 23.42
N LYS A 519 20.17 22.34 24.65
CA LYS A 519 20.98 23.33 25.37
C LYS A 519 22.42 23.29 24.88
N VAL A 520 22.94 24.47 24.57
CA VAL A 520 24.30 24.68 24.10
C VAL A 520 25.27 24.58 25.28
N GLU A 521 26.30 23.77 25.11
CA GLU A 521 27.43 23.68 26.03
C GLU A 521 28.50 24.69 25.66
N ARG A 522 28.91 24.68 24.39
CA ARG A 522 29.89 25.60 23.79
C ARG A 522 29.74 25.64 22.26
N VAL A 523 30.47 26.54 21.59
CA VAL A 523 30.47 26.68 20.12
C VAL A 523 31.90 26.65 19.59
N ASP A 524 32.27 25.57 18.91
CA ASP A 524 33.58 25.39 18.29
C ASP A 524 33.64 26.13 16.94
N VAL A 525 34.77 26.76 16.58
CA VAL A 525 34.92 27.55 15.34
C VAL A 525 35.91 26.92 14.37
N PHE A 526 35.48 26.66 13.13
CA PHE A 526 36.29 26.10 12.05
C PHE A 526 36.38 27.07 10.85
N PRO A 527 37.51 27.77 10.64
CA PRO A 527 37.64 28.79 9.59
C PRO A 527 37.62 28.21 8.16
N LYS A 528 37.13 28.99 7.18
CA LYS A 528 37.01 28.56 5.78
C LYS A 528 38.33 28.65 4.97
N THR A 529 39.25 29.54 5.35
CA THR A 529 40.54 29.79 4.68
C THR A 529 41.72 29.80 5.67
N GLY A 530 42.90 29.41 5.19
CA GLY A 530 44.07 29.04 6.01
C GLY A 530 44.66 30.13 6.92
N SER A 531 45.03 29.67 8.11
CA SER A 531 46.10 30.14 9.02
C SER A 531 46.14 31.59 9.53
N GLY A 532 45.10 32.41 9.34
CA GLY A 532 45.09 33.69 10.05
C GLY A 532 43.78 34.43 9.94
N LEU A 533 42.94 34.33 10.97
CA LEU A 533 41.90 35.31 11.29
C LEU A 533 41.40 35.06 12.72
N THR A 534 41.39 36.14 13.50
CA THR A 534 40.82 36.26 14.84
C THR A 534 39.37 35.78 14.86
N VAL A 535 39.06 34.84 15.76
CA VAL A 535 37.68 34.49 16.12
C VAL A 535 36.97 35.79 16.51
N PRO A 536 35.83 36.16 15.88
CA PRO A 536 35.09 37.35 16.28
C PRO A 536 34.75 37.24 17.77
N GLU A 537 34.94 38.32 18.53
CA GLU A 537 34.84 38.32 20.00
C GLU A 537 33.48 37.80 20.53
N ALA A 538 32.44 37.88 19.70
CA ALA A 538 31.10 37.32 19.95
C ALA A 538 31.07 35.79 20.14
N PHE A 539 32.02 35.04 19.57
CA PHE A 539 32.05 33.57 19.55
C PHE A 539 33.04 32.94 20.54
N ARG A 540 33.42 33.64 21.62
CA ARG A 540 34.20 33.04 22.71
C ARG A 540 33.32 32.06 23.53
N ASP A 541 33.92 30.98 24.03
CA ASP A 541 33.19 29.80 24.56
C ASP A 541 32.14 30.06 25.66
N GLU A 542 32.26 31.14 26.44
CA GLU A 542 31.37 31.39 27.59
C GLU A 542 30.05 32.11 27.23
N THR A 543 29.93 32.74 26.05
CA THR A 543 28.76 33.59 25.73
C THR A 543 27.47 32.82 25.40
N PHE A 544 27.56 31.56 24.99
CA PHE A 544 26.40 30.76 24.54
C PHE A 544 26.03 29.62 25.50
N SER A 545 26.84 29.37 26.53
CA SER A 545 26.64 28.24 27.43
C SER A 545 25.31 28.35 28.19
N GLY A 546 24.55 27.27 28.21
CA GLY A 546 23.22 27.20 28.82
C GLY A 546 22.08 27.82 27.99
N GLY A 547 22.38 28.46 26.86
CA GLY A 547 21.36 28.92 25.90
C GLY A 547 20.68 27.78 25.17
N ALA A 548 19.45 27.98 24.73
CA ALA A 548 18.67 27.00 23.99
C ALA A 548 18.71 27.29 22.48
N VAL A 549 18.88 26.24 21.67
CA VAL A 549 18.86 26.37 20.21
C VAL A 549 17.47 26.79 19.74
N VAL A 550 17.45 27.72 18.79
CA VAL A 550 16.28 28.23 18.09
C VAL A 550 16.49 27.98 16.60
N LEU A 551 15.49 27.43 15.92
CA LEU A 551 15.58 27.09 14.50
C LEU A 551 14.65 27.98 13.68
N HIS A 552 15.18 28.49 12.58
CA HIS A 552 14.45 29.23 11.57
C HIS A 552 14.04 28.28 10.45
N ALA A 553 12.91 28.55 9.81
CA ALA A 553 12.39 27.73 8.73
C ALA A 553 13.30 27.67 7.48
N GLU A 554 14.13 28.69 7.27
CA GLU A 554 15.09 28.76 6.17
C GLU A 554 16.33 27.86 6.40
N GLY A 555 16.39 27.24 7.59
CA GLY A 555 17.49 26.41 8.06
C GLY A 555 18.53 27.19 8.85
N ASP A 556 18.27 28.44 9.22
CA ASP A 556 19.16 29.21 10.09
C ASP A 556 19.01 28.79 11.55
N VAL A 557 20.11 28.85 12.28
CA VAL A 557 20.23 28.45 13.68
C VAL A 557 20.61 29.68 14.49
N ALA A 558 19.83 29.94 15.53
CA ALA A 558 20.08 30.93 16.55
C ALA A 558 20.16 30.27 17.92
N VAL A 559 20.66 31.01 18.91
CA VAL A 559 20.65 30.59 20.32
C VAL A 559 19.96 31.68 21.12
N GLU A 560 18.94 31.30 21.88
CA GLU A 560 18.35 32.16 22.90
C GLU A 560 19.10 31.94 24.22
N ARG A 561 19.70 33.00 24.73
CA ARG A 561 20.46 32.98 25.98
C ARG A 561 19.53 32.93 27.19
N PRO A 562 20.03 32.50 28.37
CA PRO A 562 19.23 32.50 29.61
C PRO A 562 18.67 33.88 30.01
N ASP A 563 19.23 34.98 29.50
CA ASP A 563 18.74 36.36 29.71
C ASP A 563 17.67 36.79 28.69
N GLY A 564 17.26 35.91 27.79
CA GLY A 564 16.24 36.13 26.75
C GLY A 564 16.75 36.78 25.47
N ARG A 565 18.05 37.08 25.34
CA ARG A 565 18.62 37.64 24.10
C ARG A 565 18.87 36.54 23.07
N ARG A 566 18.50 36.79 21.82
CA ARG A 566 18.76 35.89 20.68
C ARG A 566 19.97 36.33 19.88
N GLU A 567 20.81 35.36 19.51
CA GLU A 567 21.95 35.57 18.63
C GLU A 567 21.99 34.53 17.50
N ASP A 568 22.11 35.02 16.27
CA ASP A 568 22.15 34.19 15.07
C ASP A 568 23.55 33.61 14.83
N LEU A 569 23.62 32.28 14.62
CA LEU A 569 24.87 31.56 14.37
C LEU A 569 25.12 31.31 12.88
N GLY A 570 24.06 31.13 12.08
CA GLY A 570 24.14 30.92 10.63
C GLY A 570 23.30 29.74 10.15
N ARG A 571 23.63 29.17 8.99
CA ARG A 571 22.81 28.17 8.31
C ARG A 571 23.19 26.74 8.64
N LEU A 572 22.26 25.91 9.10
CA LEU A 572 22.48 24.50 9.39
C LEU A 572 22.94 23.72 8.13
N ILE A 573 23.98 22.90 8.28
CA ILE A 573 24.44 21.98 7.23
C ILE A 573 23.84 20.59 7.45
N PRO A 574 22.96 20.10 6.55
CA PRO A 574 22.26 18.85 6.78
C PRO A 574 23.09 17.59 6.49
N ARG A 575 24.15 17.65 5.67
CA ARG A 575 24.93 16.46 5.27
C ARG A 575 26.28 16.40 5.95
N VAL A 576 26.22 16.09 7.22
CA VAL A 576 27.38 16.07 8.09
C VAL A 576 27.38 14.78 8.90
N LEU A 577 28.53 14.11 8.96
CA LEU A 577 28.80 13.06 9.94
C LEU A 577 29.74 13.63 11.01
N PRO A 578 29.20 14.11 12.13
CA PRO A 578 29.99 14.46 13.30
C PRO A 578 30.61 13.23 13.95
N PHE A 579 31.77 13.41 14.54
CA PHE A 579 32.47 12.39 15.31
C PHE A 579 33.15 13.03 16.51
N LYS A 580 33.36 12.20 17.53
CA LYS A 580 34.03 12.57 18.77
C LYS A 580 35.43 11.96 18.78
N MET A 581 36.39 12.73 19.28
CA MET A 581 37.76 12.32 19.55
C MET A 581 38.13 12.70 20.98
N ARG A 582 39.24 12.13 21.47
CA ARG A 582 39.88 12.59 22.71
C ARG A 582 41.16 13.33 22.36
N ASP A 583 41.37 14.48 22.97
CA ASP A 583 42.63 15.22 22.89
C ASP A 583 43.69 14.63 23.84
N VAL A 584 44.94 15.08 23.72
CA VAL A 584 46.11 14.58 24.48
C VAL A 584 45.93 14.82 25.99
N ASP A 585 45.19 15.86 26.37
CA ASP A 585 44.84 16.17 27.76
C ASP A 585 43.62 15.39 28.31
N GLY A 586 43.03 14.53 27.48
CA GLY A 586 41.86 13.72 27.84
C GLY A 586 40.51 14.42 27.65
N SER A 587 40.48 15.68 27.19
CA SER A 587 39.25 16.40 26.88
C SER A 587 38.59 15.89 25.58
N ASP A 588 37.27 16.07 25.49
CA ASP A 588 36.51 15.71 24.30
C ASP A 588 36.65 16.78 23.21
N ARG A 589 37.17 16.36 22.06
CA ARG A 589 37.28 17.18 20.85
C ARG A 589 36.31 16.69 19.79
N PHE A 590 35.58 17.60 19.17
CA PHE A 590 34.58 17.27 18.16
C PHE A 590 35.10 17.59 16.76
N GLY A 591 34.78 16.72 15.81
CA GLY A 591 35.06 16.90 14.40
C GLY A 591 33.84 16.54 13.56
N ALA A 592 33.86 16.91 12.29
CA ALA A 592 32.77 16.59 11.38
C ALA A 592 33.23 16.47 9.94
N VAL A 593 32.55 15.63 9.15
CA VAL A 593 32.78 15.53 7.70
C VAL A 593 31.51 15.90 6.93
N ILE A 594 31.65 16.87 6.02
CA ILE A 594 30.60 17.33 5.11
C ILE A 594 30.70 16.54 3.81
N TYR A 595 29.59 16.03 3.30
CA TYR A 595 29.59 15.15 2.11
C TYR A 595 28.45 15.42 1.10
N GLY A 596 28.70 15.03 -0.14
CA GLY A 596 27.80 15.22 -1.29
C GLY A 596 26.74 14.12 -1.46
N LYS A 597 25.89 14.26 -2.50
CA LYS A 597 24.80 13.29 -2.80
C LYS A 597 25.31 11.85 -2.98
N ASN A 598 26.53 11.68 -3.46
CA ASN A 598 27.19 10.42 -3.76
C ASN A 598 28.09 9.93 -2.61
N ARG A 599 27.87 10.39 -1.37
CA ARG A 599 28.72 10.15 -0.19
C ARG A 599 30.17 10.58 -0.35
N ARG A 600 30.54 11.35 -1.38
CA ARG A 600 31.92 11.87 -1.51
C ARG A 600 32.15 13.00 -0.53
N LEU A 601 33.31 12.97 0.11
CA LEU A 601 33.76 14.02 1.02
C LEU A 601 33.82 15.36 0.26
N ILE A 602 33.15 16.37 0.82
CA ILE A 602 33.25 17.76 0.37
C ILE A 602 34.29 18.49 1.22
N ARG A 603 34.24 18.31 2.55
CA ARG A 603 35.13 18.99 3.50
C ARG A 603 35.18 18.25 4.84
N GLY A 604 36.35 18.22 5.48
CA GLY A 604 36.48 17.83 6.88
C GLY A 604 36.68 19.04 7.79
N LEU A 605 36.08 19.00 8.97
CA LEU A 605 36.17 20.02 10.03
C LEU A 605 36.77 19.36 11.27
N GLY A 606 37.81 19.97 11.84
CA GLY A 606 38.46 19.42 13.04
C GLY A 606 38.99 18.00 12.85
N LEU A 607 39.54 17.67 11.67
CA LEU A 607 40.12 16.36 11.41
C LEU A 607 41.36 16.12 12.30
N PRO A 608 41.63 14.88 12.72
CA PRO A 608 42.84 14.56 13.47
C PRO A 608 44.10 14.80 12.63
N GLU A 609 45.20 15.21 13.26
CA GLU A 609 46.48 15.57 12.60
C GLU A 609 47.08 14.43 11.75
N MET A 610 46.71 13.17 12.04
CA MET A 610 47.12 12.00 11.27
C MET A 610 46.31 11.77 9.97
N THR A 611 45.40 12.68 9.61
CA THR A 611 44.66 12.58 8.35
C THR A 611 45.56 13.04 7.21
N ASP A 612 46.27 12.08 6.62
CA ASP A 612 47.21 12.26 5.51
C ASP A 612 46.62 13.15 4.40
N GLU A 613 47.27 14.30 4.15
CA GLU A 613 46.82 15.30 3.16
C GLU A 613 46.64 14.70 1.76
N SER A 614 47.35 13.61 1.44
CA SER A 614 47.19 12.89 0.17
C SER A 614 45.81 12.24 0.00
N ILE A 615 45.11 11.88 1.08
CA ILE A 615 43.75 11.32 1.06
C ILE A 615 42.73 12.40 0.70
N LEU A 616 42.93 13.61 1.24
CA LEU A 616 42.07 14.76 0.98
C LEU A 616 42.32 15.35 -0.41
N ALA A 617 43.52 15.16 -0.96
CA ALA A 617 43.97 15.63 -2.27
C ALA A 617 43.88 14.59 -3.42
N ALA A 618 43.31 13.40 -3.19
CA ALA A 618 43.19 12.36 -4.21
C ALA A 618 42.30 12.80 -5.39
N VAL A 619 42.63 12.35 -6.61
CA VAL A 619 41.90 12.67 -7.87
C VAL A 619 40.40 12.36 -7.76
N LEU A 620 40.05 11.36 -6.95
CA LEU A 620 38.69 11.05 -6.53
C LEU A 620 38.58 11.23 -5.00
N PRO A 621 37.72 12.13 -4.50
CA PRO A 621 37.51 12.32 -3.07
C PRO A 621 37.03 11.02 -2.40
N PRO A 622 37.48 10.73 -1.17
CA PRO A 622 37.06 9.55 -0.43
C PRO A 622 35.54 9.55 -0.20
N THR A 623 34.98 8.36 -0.06
CA THR A 623 33.57 8.20 0.33
C THR A 623 33.44 8.15 1.84
N VAL A 624 32.43 8.82 2.38
CA VAL A 624 32.18 8.91 3.82
C VAL A 624 31.15 7.86 4.22
N HIS A 625 31.53 7.02 5.18
CA HIS A 625 30.72 5.92 5.68
C HIS A 625 30.68 5.92 7.20
N LEU A 626 29.67 5.24 7.73
CA LEU A 626 29.64 4.85 9.12
C LEU A 626 29.80 3.34 9.19
N VAL A 627 30.85 2.87 9.85
CA VAL A 627 31.18 1.45 9.98
C VAL A 627 31.18 1.15 11.48
N ASP A 628 30.26 0.31 11.94
CA ASP A 628 30.13 -0.08 13.36
C ASP A 628 30.08 1.09 14.35
N GLY A 629 29.39 2.18 13.97
CA GLY A 629 29.26 3.39 14.80
C GLY A 629 30.47 4.34 14.72
N LEU A 630 31.47 4.02 13.90
CA LEU A 630 32.66 4.83 13.67
C LEU A 630 32.54 5.55 12.31
N VAL A 631 32.84 6.85 12.29
CA VAL A 631 32.91 7.64 11.06
C VAL A 631 34.20 7.30 10.32
N ALA A 632 34.07 6.90 9.06
CA ALA A 632 35.17 6.40 8.24
C ALA A 632 35.23 7.08 6.86
N LEU A 633 36.45 7.32 6.38
CA LEU A 633 36.74 7.70 5.01
C LEU A 633 37.28 6.48 4.25
N ILE A 634 36.60 6.10 3.16
CA ILE A 634 36.95 4.92 2.35
C ILE A 634 37.46 5.38 0.99
N THR A 635 38.69 4.99 0.65
CA THR A 635 39.27 5.01 -0.70
C THR A 635 39.41 3.56 -1.22
N PRO A 636 39.70 3.34 -2.51
CA PRO A 636 39.98 1.99 -3.02
C PRO A 636 41.17 1.29 -2.33
N GLU A 637 42.12 2.06 -1.80
CA GLU A 637 43.38 1.57 -1.24
C GLU A 637 43.35 1.41 0.29
N ARG A 638 42.57 2.22 1.02
CA ARG A 638 42.52 2.19 2.49
C ARG A 638 41.22 2.76 3.09
N THR A 639 40.93 2.34 4.32
CA THR A 639 39.86 2.91 5.16
C THR A 639 40.50 3.66 6.33
N VAL A 640 40.12 4.93 6.54
CA VAL A 640 40.59 5.76 7.66
C VAL A 640 39.43 5.99 8.63
N ILE A 641 39.60 5.55 9.87
CA ILE A 641 38.63 5.78 10.95
C ILE A 641 38.93 7.12 11.61
N LEU A 642 37.93 8.01 11.67
CA LEU A 642 38.05 9.34 12.27
C LEU A 642 37.66 9.33 13.76
N GLY A 643 36.66 8.54 14.13
CA GLY A 643 36.21 8.41 15.52
C GLY A 643 34.75 7.94 15.62
N PRO A 644 34.26 7.66 16.84
CA PRO A 644 32.86 7.34 17.09
C PRO A 644 31.94 8.50 16.69
N TYR A 645 30.80 8.17 16.08
CA TYR A 645 29.76 9.13 15.74
C TYR A 645 29.21 9.82 16.99
N THR A 646 28.82 11.09 16.86
CA THR A 646 28.11 11.81 17.91
C THR A 646 27.07 12.79 17.38
N ASP A 647 25.85 12.72 17.87
CA ASP A 647 24.78 13.69 17.60
C ASP A 647 24.83 14.95 18.48
N ARG A 648 25.84 15.09 19.35
CA ARG A 648 26.01 16.30 20.18
C ARG A 648 26.47 17.52 19.41
N LEU A 649 26.90 17.37 18.16
CA LEU A 649 27.44 18.46 17.35
C LEU A 649 26.46 18.82 16.23
N LEU A 650 25.97 20.06 16.22
CA LEU A 650 25.32 20.66 15.05
C LEU A 650 26.34 21.51 14.30
N VAL A 651 26.41 21.35 12.98
CA VAL A 651 27.32 22.14 12.16
C VAL A 651 26.53 23.21 11.41
N VAL A 652 26.95 24.44 11.60
CA VAL A 652 26.32 25.65 11.08
C VAL A 652 27.33 26.37 10.18
N GLU A 653 26.89 26.87 9.05
CA GLU A 653 27.67 27.66 8.11
C GLU A 653 27.38 29.15 8.29
N SER A 654 28.41 29.92 8.65
CA SER A 654 28.39 31.37 8.65
C SER A 654 29.16 31.93 7.43
N SER A 655 29.13 33.24 7.25
CA SER A 655 29.86 33.94 6.17
C SER A 655 31.38 33.77 6.28
N GLN A 656 31.92 33.69 7.50
CA GLN A 656 33.37 33.65 7.76
C GLN A 656 33.90 32.27 8.20
N ALA A 657 33.06 31.40 8.80
CA ALA A 657 33.48 30.13 9.39
C ALA A 657 32.36 29.06 9.35
N TYR A 658 32.73 27.81 9.63
CA TYR A 658 31.81 26.78 10.09
C TYR A 658 31.80 26.76 11.62
N LEU A 659 30.64 26.74 12.24
CA LEU A 659 30.46 26.68 13.70
C LEU A 659 29.97 25.30 14.09
N GLY A 660 30.62 24.68 15.07
CA GLY A 660 30.20 23.44 15.70
C GLY A 660 29.47 23.76 17.01
N VAL A 661 28.15 23.77 17.00
CA VAL A 661 27.34 23.97 18.22
C VAL A 661 27.32 22.66 18.99
N VAL A 662 28.06 22.62 20.11
CA VAL A 662 28.15 21.46 20.99
C VAL A 662 27.01 21.52 21.99
N LEU A 663 26.22 20.45 22.06
CA LEU A 663 25.04 20.34 22.89
C LEU A 663 25.33 19.56 24.17
N THR A 664 24.75 19.99 25.30
CA THR A 664 24.86 19.37 26.63
C THR A 664 24.26 17.96 26.71
N GLY A 665 24.70 17.12 27.65
CA GLY A 665 24.15 15.76 27.86
C GLY A 665 24.71 14.70 26.91
N GLU A 666 24.42 13.41 27.13
CA GLU A 666 25.07 12.32 26.39
C GLU A 666 24.61 12.20 24.92
N SER A 667 25.49 11.60 24.10
CA SER A 667 25.20 11.32 22.69
C SER A 667 24.36 10.05 22.58
N SER A 668 23.38 10.02 21.68
CA SER A 668 22.63 8.78 21.38
C SER A 668 23.51 7.71 20.71
N GLY A 669 24.62 8.11 20.09
CA GLY A 669 25.46 7.23 19.29
C GLY A 669 24.81 6.74 17.99
N VAL A 670 23.62 7.25 17.65
CA VAL A 670 22.86 6.84 16.47
C VAL A 670 23.03 7.89 15.37
N PRO A 671 23.51 7.54 14.17
CA PRO A 671 23.82 8.47 13.08
C PRO A 671 22.61 9.16 12.44
N TYR A 672 22.82 10.40 11.99
CA TYR A 672 21.90 11.09 11.10
C TYR A 672 21.96 10.52 9.67
N GLY A 673 20.80 10.18 9.13
CA GLY A 673 20.60 10.02 7.69
C GLY A 673 20.08 8.66 7.26
N ASN A 674 18.92 8.68 6.59
CA ASN A 674 18.44 7.93 5.40
C ASN A 674 18.86 6.48 5.08
N ASP A 675 19.80 5.84 5.76
CA ASP A 675 20.22 4.46 5.49
C ASP A 675 19.18 3.43 5.97
N ALA A 676 18.26 3.84 6.86
CA ALA A 676 17.05 3.09 7.16
C ALA A 676 15.87 3.49 6.29
N ALA A 677 15.94 4.67 5.65
CA ALA A 677 14.85 5.41 5.00
C ALA A 677 15.22 5.89 3.60
N VAL A 678 15.31 4.94 2.66
CA VAL A 678 14.89 5.22 1.30
C VAL A 678 13.41 5.61 1.39
N LYS A 679 13.11 6.90 1.64
CA LYS A 679 11.94 7.53 1.00
C LYS A 679 12.11 7.12 -0.44
N GLY A 680 11.20 6.30 -0.95
CA GLY A 680 11.23 5.79 -2.31
C GLY A 680 11.69 6.93 -3.20
N GLU A 681 12.95 6.87 -3.64
CA GLU A 681 13.36 7.66 -4.78
C GLU A 681 12.28 7.31 -5.79
N SER A 682 11.53 8.34 -6.17
CA SER A 682 10.38 8.27 -7.03
C SER A 682 10.51 7.08 -7.97
N ALA A 683 9.63 6.09 -7.78
CA ALA A 683 9.42 5.02 -8.74
C ALA A 683 9.18 5.69 -10.09
N GLY A 684 10.23 5.90 -10.88
CA GLY A 684 10.17 6.94 -11.91
C GLY A 684 11.42 7.10 -12.76
N HIS A 685 12.62 7.02 -12.19
CA HIS A 685 13.84 7.00 -13.01
C HIS A 685 14.32 5.57 -13.25
N GLN A 686 13.48 4.80 -13.94
CA GLN A 686 14.01 3.68 -14.71
C GLN A 686 15.05 4.25 -15.67
N ASP A 687 16.24 3.62 -15.72
CA ASP A 687 17.30 3.93 -16.66
C ASP A 687 16.71 4.25 -18.05
N PRO A 688 16.94 5.45 -18.61
CA PRO A 688 16.37 5.85 -19.90
C PRO A 688 16.58 4.82 -21.00
N SER A 689 17.73 4.12 -21.00
CA SER A 689 18.04 3.06 -21.96
C SER A 689 17.12 1.83 -21.83
N PHE A 690 16.74 1.48 -20.60
CA PHE A 690 15.81 0.37 -20.30
C PHE A 690 14.38 0.71 -20.75
N ARG A 691 13.99 1.98 -20.65
CA ARG A 691 12.68 2.46 -21.10
C ARG A 691 12.59 2.57 -22.62
N SER A 692 13.62 3.10 -23.28
CA SER A 692 13.62 3.31 -24.73
C SER A 692 13.67 2.02 -25.55
N ALA A 693 14.14 0.92 -24.95
CA ALA A 693 14.20 -0.39 -25.61
C ALA A 693 12.85 -1.13 -25.68
N GLN A 694 11.80 -0.60 -25.03
CA GLN A 694 10.47 -1.21 -24.94
C GLN A 694 9.48 -0.61 -25.94
N ASP A 695 8.41 -1.35 -26.28
CA ASP A 695 7.35 -0.84 -27.17
C ASP A 695 6.46 0.23 -26.50
N ARG A 696 6.22 0.11 -25.18
CA ARG A 696 5.47 1.05 -24.33
C ARG A 696 4.18 1.62 -24.94
N VAL A 697 3.29 0.77 -25.45
CA VAL A 697 2.01 1.21 -26.04
C VAL A 697 1.00 1.60 -24.95
N VAL A 698 0.76 0.74 -23.98
CA VAL A 698 -0.15 0.93 -22.85
C VAL A 698 0.51 1.79 -21.77
N LEU A 699 1.74 1.45 -21.40
CA LEU A 699 2.53 2.23 -20.43
C LEU A 699 2.97 3.59 -20.98
N GLY A 700 2.95 3.80 -22.30
CA GLY A 700 3.24 5.08 -22.95
C GLY A 700 2.03 5.94 -23.30
N TYR A 701 0.81 5.38 -23.27
CA TYR A 701 -0.41 6.15 -23.57
C TYR A 701 -0.64 7.29 -22.58
N ALA A 702 -0.98 8.49 -23.08
CA ALA A 702 -1.19 9.70 -22.29
C ALA A 702 -0.10 9.91 -21.20
N SER A 703 1.17 9.73 -21.58
CA SER A 703 2.30 9.88 -20.66
C SER A 703 2.54 11.36 -20.33
N ALA A 704 1.87 11.82 -19.28
CA ALA A 704 2.01 13.16 -18.75
C ALA A 704 3.14 13.26 -17.70
N LYS A 705 3.42 14.49 -17.23
CA LYS A 705 4.37 14.69 -16.11
C LYS A 705 3.88 14.02 -14.83
N ASN A 706 2.56 14.01 -14.58
CA ASN A 706 1.96 13.32 -13.45
C ASN A 706 0.66 12.60 -13.85
N PRO A 707 0.75 11.38 -14.40
CA PRO A 707 -0.41 10.64 -14.90
C PRO A 707 -1.41 10.19 -13.81
N MET A 708 -1.08 10.36 -12.54
CA MET A 708 -1.99 10.11 -11.40
C MET A 708 -3.00 11.25 -11.20
N ARG A 709 -2.82 12.39 -11.89
CA ARG A 709 -3.71 13.56 -11.81
C ARG A 709 -4.54 13.67 -13.08
N MET A 710 -5.84 13.88 -12.91
CA MET A 710 -6.81 14.06 -13.99
C MET A 710 -6.34 15.09 -15.03
N ASP A 711 -5.98 16.29 -14.60
CA ASP A 711 -5.65 17.39 -15.53
C ASP A 711 -4.44 17.04 -16.40
N SER A 712 -3.39 16.49 -15.79
CA SER A 712 -2.18 16.09 -16.52
C SER A 712 -2.50 14.95 -17.50
N TYR A 713 -3.33 13.99 -17.11
CA TYR A 713 -3.77 12.90 -17.98
C TYR A 713 -4.56 13.42 -19.19
N ARG A 714 -5.46 14.39 -18.98
CA ARG A 714 -6.25 15.05 -20.05
C ARG A 714 -5.37 15.86 -20.99
N GLU A 715 -4.43 16.64 -20.48
CA GLU A 715 -3.46 17.39 -21.29
C GLU A 715 -2.66 16.47 -22.24
N ALA A 716 -2.39 15.24 -21.80
CA ALA A 716 -1.71 14.23 -22.61
C ALA A 716 -2.65 13.44 -23.55
N GLY A 717 -3.92 13.84 -23.67
CA GLY A 717 -4.91 13.23 -24.56
C GLY A 717 -5.72 12.09 -23.94
N GLY A 718 -5.73 11.95 -22.61
CA GLY A 718 -6.62 11.05 -21.89
C GLY A 718 -8.09 11.50 -21.94
N TYR A 719 -9.03 10.55 -21.86
CA TYR A 719 -10.49 10.73 -22.06
C TYR A 719 -10.93 11.12 -23.48
N GLU A 720 -10.00 11.44 -24.38
CA GLU A 720 -10.30 11.71 -25.80
C GLU A 720 -11.00 10.55 -26.50
N SER A 721 -10.74 9.32 -26.05
CA SER A 721 -11.39 8.14 -26.61
C SER A 721 -12.88 8.07 -26.25
N VAL A 722 -13.27 8.56 -25.06
CA VAL A 722 -14.66 8.69 -24.65
C VAL A 722 -15.35 9.81 -25.43
N PHE A 723 -14.70 10.97 -25.55
CA PHE A 723 -15.23 12.09 -26.36
C PHE A 723 -15.46 11.71 -27.81
N ARG A 724 -14.58 10.90 -28.39
CA ARG A 724 -14.76 10.29 -29.71
C ARG A 724 -16.00 9.40 -29.80
N VAL A 725 -16.14 8.46 -28.87
CA VAL A 725 -17.28 7.51 -28.84
C VAL A 725 -18.62 8.24 -28.66
N LEU A 726 -18.65 9.30 -27.85
CA LEU A 726 -19.83 10.13 -27.62
C LEU A 726 -20.10 11.15 -28.73
N GLY A 727 -19.21 11.30 -29.70
CA GLY A 727 -19.37 12.24 -30.83
C GLY A 727 -19.08 13.70 -30.48
N PHE A 728 -18.46 13.99 -29.34
CA PHE A 728 -18.16 15.36 -28.90
C PHE A 728 -17.04 16.04 -29.71
N ARG A 729 -16.35 15.28 -30.56
CA ARG A 729 -15.35 15.78 -31.50
C ARG A 729 -15.94 16.21 -32.85
N GLY A 730 -17.26 16.21 -33.00
CA GLY A 730 -17.98 16.55 -34.24
C GLY A 730 -18.28 15.36 -35.16
N GLU A 731 -17.85 14.16 -34.78
CA GLU A 731 -18.22 12.90 -35.43
C GLU A 731 -19.52 12.33 -34.85
N PRO A 732 -20.29 11.51 -35.59
CA PRO A 732 -21.50 10.88 -35.04
C PRO A 732 -21.16 9.96 -33.85
N PRO A 733 -21.99 9.95 -32.78
CA PRO A 733 -21.83 9.02 -31.67
C PRO A 733 -21.79 7.58 -32.15
N TRP A 734 -20.93 6.76 -31.54
CA TRP A 734 -20.78 5.36 -31.92
C TRP A 734 -21.89 4.51 -31.30
N SER A 735 -22.38 3.51 -32.04
CA SER A 735 -23.25 2.50 -31.44
C SER A 735 -22.44 1.56 -30.54
N PRO A 736 -23.08 0.93 -29.53
CA PRO A 736 -22.43 -0.11 -28.72
C PRO A 736 -21.79 -1.23 -29.55
N GLU A 737 -22.46 -1.67 -30.63
CA GLU A 737 -21.97 -2.69 -31.54
C GLU A 737 -20.70 -2.26 -32.28
N ARG A 738 -20.62 -0.99 -32.69
CA ARG A 738 -19.42 -0.44 -33.33
C ARG A 738 -18.25 -0.42 -32.35
N LEU A 739 -18.47 0.03 -31.12
CA LEU A 739 -17.43 0.05 -30.09
C LEU A 739 -16.91 -1.36 -29.79
N ILE A 740 -17.80 -2.34 -29.68
CA ILE A 740 -17.43 -3.75 -29.48
C ILE A 740 -16.70 -4.33 -30.70
N ALA A 741 -17.14 -3.96 -31.92
CA ALA A 741 -16.46 -4.37 -33.15
C ALA A 741 -15.02 -3.87 -33.18
N GLU A 742 -14.75 -2.61 -32.79
CA GLU A 742 -13.37 -2.10 -32.70
C GLU A 742 -12.52 -2.90 -31.71
N VAL A 743 -13.05 -3.24 -30.53
CA VAL A 743 -12.32 -4.07 -29.55
C VAL A 743 -12.09 -5.49 -30.07
N ARG A 744 -13.07 -6.06 -30.78
CA ARG A 744 -12.98 -7.40 -31.40
C ARG A 744 -11.94 -7.42 -32.53
N ASP A 745 -12.01 -6.45 -33.43
CA ASP A 745 -11.19 -6.38 -34.64
C ASP A 745 -9.75 -6.00 -34.29
N ALA A 746 -9.53 -5.34 -33.14
CA ALA A 746 -8.22 -5.16 -32.53
C ALA A 746 -7.56 -6.48 -32.07
N ARG A 747 -8.31 -7.60 -32.05
CA ARG A 747 -7.89 -8.91 -31.54
C ARG A 747 -7.40 -8.85 -30.09
N LEU A 748 -8.03 -8.00 -29.26
CA LEU A 748 -7.72 -7.93 -27.85
C LEU A 748 -8.12 -9.24 -27.15
N ARG A 749 -7.17 -9.83 -26.43
CA ARG A 749 -7.37 -11.00 -25.57
C ARG A 749 -7.20 -10.58 -24.11
N GLY A 750 -7.99 -11.15 -23.21
CA GLY A 750 -7.92 -10.85 -21.78
C GLY A 750 -6.51 -11.06 -21.22
N ARG A 751 -6.01 -10.05 -20.51
CA ARG A 751 -4.60 -9.97 -20.06
C ARG A 751 -4.31 -10.65 -18.72
N GLY A 752 -5.35 -11.07 -17.99
CA GLY A 752 -5.24 -11.86 -16.76
C GLY A 752 -4.90 -13.35 -16.96
N GLY A 753 -4.21 -13.73 -18.03
CA GLY A 753 -3.69 -15.09 -18.25
C GLY A 753 -4.49 -16.03 -19.13
N ALA A 754 -5.82 -16.09 -19.00
CA ALA A 754 -6.63 -17.04 -19.79
C ALA A 754 -6.70 -16.71 -21.30
N GLY A 755 -6.39 -15.48 -21.70
CA GLY A 755 -6.37 -15.08 -23.11
C GLY A 755 -7.73 -15.21 -23.82
N PHE A 756 -8.87 -15.08 -23.13
CA PHE A 756 -10.18 -15.13 -23.82
C PHE A 756 -10.41 -13.87 -24.69
N PRO A 757 -10.97 -13.97 -25.90
CA PRO A 757 -11.23 -12.80 -26.76
C PRO A 757 -12.17 -11.78 -26.09
N THR A 758 -11.69 -10.56 -25.86
CA THR A 758 -12.44 -9.53 -25.11
C THR A 758 -13.69 -9.09 -25.84
N GLY A 759 -13.59 -8.85 -27.17
CA GLY A 759 -14.75 -8.47 -27.99
C GLY A 759 -15.92 -9.46 -27.89
N ARG A 760 -15.66 -10.77 -27.98
CA ARG A 760 -16.71 -11.81 -27.83
C ARG A 760 -17.36 -11.77 -26.44
N LYS A 761 -16.58 -11.49 -25.41
CA LYS A 761 -17.10 -11.37 -24.04
C LYS A 761 -18.05 -10.16 -23.92
N TRP A 762 -17.70 -9.05 -24.56
CA TRP A 762 -18.53 -7.85 -24.59
C TRP A 762 -19.78 -8.04 -25.45
N GLU A 763 -19.70 -8.72 -26.60
CA GLU A 763 -20.86 -9.11 -27.41
C GLU A 763 -21.86 -9.95 -26.61
N ALA A 764 -21.37 -10.94 -25.86
CA ALA A 764 -22.21 -11.76 -24.99
C ALA A 764 -22.87 -10.95 -23.86
N MET A 765 -22.14 -9.97 -23.30
CA MET A 765 -22.67 -9.08 -22.27
C MET A 765 -23.69 -8.08 -22.82
N LEU A 766 -23.49 -7.53 -24.01
CA LEU A 766 -24.45 -6.66 -24.67
C LEU A 766 -25.79 -7.40 -24.84
N ARG A 767 -25.74 -8.64 -25.32
CA ARG A 767 -26.90 -9.52 -25.54
C ARG A 767 -27.51 -10.10 -24.26
N ALA A 768 -26.86 -9.94 -23.11
CA ALA A 768 -27.38 -10.45 -21.85
C ALA A 768 -28.72 -9.78 -21.50
N VAL A 769 -29.72 -10.61 -21.21
CA VAL A 769 -31.03 -10.17 -20.73
C VAL A 769 -31.00 -10.14 -19.20
N CYS A 770 -31.24 -8.97 -18.61
CA CYS A 770 -31.40 -8.85 -17.17
C CYS A 770 -32.77 -9.40 -16.78
N ARG A 771 -32.82 -10.60 -16.19
CA ARG A 771 -34.04 -11.18 -15.63
C ARG A 771 -34.15 -10.80 -14.16
N ILE A 772 -35.29 -10.24 -13.76
CA ILE A 772 -35.62 -10.01 -12.36
C ILE A 772 -36.20 -11.32 -11.84
N GLU A 773 -35.45 -12.00 -10.99
CA GLU A 773 -35.83 -13.28 -10.40
C GLU A 773 -35.59 -13.16 -8.88
N PRO A 774 -36.65 -12.99 -8.06
CA PRO A 774 -36.53 -12.75 -6.62
C PRO A 774 -35.75 -13.85 -5.88
N GLU A 775 -35.89 -15.09 -6.34
CA GLU A 775 -35.22 -16.29 -5.83
C GLU A 775 -33.68 -16.23 -5.99
N ASP A 776 -33.21 -15.40 -6.92
CA ASP A 776 -31.81 -15.34 -7.33
C ASP A 776 -31.04 -14.14 -6.76
N GLY A 777 -31.71 -13.29 -5.98
CA GLY A 777 -31.17 -12.07 -5.40
C GLY A 777 -31.18 -10.86 -6.35
N ASN A 778 -31.60 -11.04 -7.61
CA ASN A 778 -31.70 -9.91 -8.54
C ASN A 778 -33.09 -9.26 -8.50
N GLN A 779 -33.16 -8.01 -8.04
CA GLN A 779 -34.41 -7.25 -7.95
C GLN A 779 -34.51 -6.09 -8.97
N ASP A 780 -33.50 -5.89 -9.83
CA ASP A 780 -33.46 -4.76 -10.76
C ASP A 780 -32.79 -5.14 -12.11
N PRO A 781 -33.09 -4.41 -13.20
CA PRO A 781 -32.57 -4.73 -14.53
C PRO A 781 -31.18 -4.08 -14.77
N ILE A 782 -30.24 -4.23 -13.83
CA ILE A 782 -28.91 -3.58 -13.90
C ILE A 782 -27.83 -4.58 -14.35
N LYS A 783 -26.91 -4.08 -15.19
CA LYS A 783 -25.67 -4.76 -15.56
C LYS A 783 -24.49 -4.17 -14.80
N LEU A 784 -23.55 -5.04 -14.40
CA LEU A 784 -22.36 -4.66 -13.63
C LEU A 784 -21.07 -4.88 -14.41
N ILE A 785 -20.03 -4.14 -14.06
CA ILE A 785 -18.65 -4.36 -14.52
C ILE A 785 -17.77 -4.68 -13.31
N VAL A 786 -16.85 -5.63 -13.46
CA VAL A 786 -15.82 -5.94 -12.47
C VAL A 786 -14.44 -5.83 -13.11
N ALA A 787 -13.59 -4.97 -12.56
CA ALA A 787 -12.16 -4.98 -12.82
C ALA A 787 -11.47 -5.85 -11.78
N ASN A 788 -10.84 -6.92 -12.26
CA ASN A 788 -10.03 -7.81 -11.45
C ASN A 788 -8.60 -7.25 -11.35
N GLY A 789 -8.30 -6.63 -10.21
CA GLY A 789 -6.98 -6.21 -9.76
C GLY A 789 -6.44 -7.07 -8.61
N ASP A 790 -6.96 -8.29 -8.45
CA ASP A 790 -6.38 -9.31 -7.57
C ASP A 790 -5.18 -9.97 -8.29
N GLU A 791 -4.12 -9.18 -8.47
CA GLU A 791 -2.87 -9.63 -9.10
C GLU A 791 -2.09 -10.49 -8.10
N GLY A 792 -2.62 -11.69 -7.90
CA GLY A 792 -2.19 -12.62 -6.86
C GLY A 792 -0.88 -13.33 -7.21
N ASP A 793 -0.53 -13.46 -8.49
CA ASP A 793 0.61 -14.27 -8.98
C ASP A 793 1.95 -13.74 -8.45
N PRO A 794 2.69 -14.52 -7.64
CA PRO A 794 4.09 -14.26 -7.35
C PRO A 794 4.92 -13.92 -8.60
N GLY A 795 5.54 -12.74 -8.58
CA GLY A 795 6.30 -12.24 -9.72
C GLY A 795 5.53 -11.28 -10.63
N ALA A 796 4.23 -11.06 -10.45
CA ALA A 796 3.44 -10.08 -11.21
C ALA A 796 3.24 -8.78 -10.41
N PHE A 797 3.32 -7.63 -11.11
CA PHE A 797 3.05 -6.29 -10.55
C PHE A 797 2.65 -5.23 -11.60
N MET A 798 2.16 -5.68 -12.75
CA MET A 798 1.74 -4.79 -13.84
C MET A 798 0.40 -4.13 -13.55
N ASP A 799 -0.57 -4.88 -13.00
CA ASP A 799 -1.87 -4.32 -12.66
C ASP A 799 -1.73 -3.33 -11.50
N ARG A 800 -0.91 -3.67 -10.49
CA ARG A 800 -0.51 -2.72 -9.44
C ARG A 800 -0.05 -1.40 -10.04
N THR A 801 0.89 -1.47 -10.98
CA THR A 801 1.51 -0.28 -11.58
C THR A 801 0.49 0.54 -12.37
N LEU A 802 -0.43 -0.11 -13.09
CA LEU A 802 -1.49 0.59 -13.80
C LEU A 802 -2.47 1.28 -12.85
N ILE A 803 -2.86 0.63 -11.75
CA ILE A 803 -3.72 1.23 -10.72
C ILE A 803 -3.00 2.39 -10.04
N GLU A 804 -1.73 2.21 -9.67
CA GLU A 804 -0.95 3.17 -8.88
C GLU A 804 -0.54 4.39 -9.70
N GLN A 805 -0.04 4.18 -10.92
CA GLN A 805 0.58 5.23 -11.74
C GLN A 805 -0.32 5.76 -12.85
N LYS A 806 -1.32 4.98 -13.29
CA LYS A 806 -2.22 5.35 -14.40
C LYS A 806 -3.70 5.05 -14.10
N PRO A 807 -4.22 5.42 -12.91
CA PRO A 807 -5.58 5.06 -12.53
C PRO A 807 -6.62 5.57 -13.53
N HIS A 808 -6.50 6.81 -14.03
CA HIS A 808 -7.43 7.38 -15.00
C HIS A 808 -7.53 6.59 -16.32
N GLN A 809 -6.43 5.97 -16.77
CA GLN A 809 -6.47 5.11 -17.97
C GLN A 809 -7.29 3.84 -17.75
N VAL A 810 -7.24 3.27 -16.55
CA VAL A 810 -8.08 2.14 -16.17
C VAL A 810 -9.55 2.57 -16.10
N LEU A 811 -9.83 3.72 -15.46
CA LEU A 811 -11.18 4.28 -15.34
C LEU A 811 -11.80 4.59 -16.72
N GLU A 812 -11.03 5.20 -17.62
CA GLU A 812 -11.46 5.49 -19.00
C GLU A 812 -11.84 4.19 -19.74
N GLY A 813 -11.03 3.13 -19.60
CA GLY A 813 -11.33 1.82 -20.16
C GLY A 813 -12.62 1.20 -19.61
N MET A 814 -12.90 1.36 -18.31
CA MET A 814 -14.13 0.90 -17.68
C MET A 814 -15.35 1.71 -18.13
N ILE A 815 -15.23 3.03 -18.30
CA ILE A 815 -16.28 3.89 -18.83
C ILE A 815 -16.66 3.46 -20.26
N LEU A 816 -15.67 3.24 -21.13
CA LEU A 816 -15.92 2.74 -22.49
C LEU A 816 -16.63 1.38 -22.48
N ALA A 817 -16.22 0.49 -21.58
CA ALA A 817 -16.88 -0.80 -21.41
C ALA A 817 -18.33 -0.64 -20.94
N ALA A 818 -18.60 0.30 -20.03
CA ALA A 818 -19.94 0.60 -19.53
C ALA A 818 -20.86 1.09 -20.64
N ILE A 819 -20.36 2.02 -21.47
CA ILE A 819 -21.06 2.51 -22.68
C ILE A 819 -21.33 1.34 -23.64
N ALA A 820 -20.34 0.47 -23.85
CA ALA A 820 -20.44 -0.66 -24.78
C ALA A 820 -21.49 -1.70 -24.36
N VAL A 821 -21.68 -1.96 -23.07
CA VAL A 821 -22.55 -3.06 -22.61
C VAL A 821 -23.82 -2.59 -21.88
N GLY A 822 -23.95 -1.29 -21.64
CA GLY A 822 -25.05 -0.69 -20.88
C GLY A 822 -24.98 -0.99 -19.38
N ALA A 823 -23.78 -0.99 -18.79
CA ALA A 823 -23.62 -1.18 -17.34
C ALA A 823 -23.75 0.14 -16.58
N ARG A 824 -24.34 0.10 -15.37
CA ARG A 824 -24.53 1.29 -14.53
C ARG A 824 -23.57 1.39 -13.36
N TYR A 825 -23.00 0.26 -12.93
CA TYR A 825 -22.07 0.24 -11.81
C TYR A 825 -20.88 -0.66 -12.11
N GLY A 826 -19.72 -0.24 -11.62
CA GLY A 826 -18.46 -0.96 -11.69
C GLY A 826 -17.92 -1.27 -10.28
N VAL A 827 -17.19 -2.37 -10.16
CA VAL A 827 -16.40 -2.69 -8.98
C VAL A 827 -14.96 -2.92 -9.41
N ILE A 828 -14.01 -2.23 -8.80
CA ILE A 828 -12.59 -2.57 -8.92
C ILE A 828 -12.21 -3.36 -7.68
N TYR A 829 -11.99 -4.66 -7.85
CA TYR A 829 -11.53 -5.53 -6.77
C TYR A 829 -10.00 -5.52 -6.75
N VAL A 830 -9.41 -5.01 -5.67
CA VAL A 830 -7.96 -4.85 -5.52
C VAL A 830 -7.50 -5.60 -4.29
N ARG A 831 -6.41 -6.35 -4.40
CA ARG A 831 -5.81 -7.05 -3.26
C ARG A 831 -5.31 -6.08 -2.19
N LYS A 832 -5.43 -6.44 -0.91
CA LYS A 832 -5.13 -5.55 0.23
C LYS A 832 -3.64 -5.21 0.35
N GLU A 833 -2.75 -6.01 -0.22
CA GLU A 833 -1.31 -5.74 -0.28
C GLU A 833 -0.96 -4.47 -1.08
N TYR A 834 -1.89 -3.95 -1.88
CA TYR A 834 -1.70 -2.79 -2.75
C TYR A 834 -2.30 -1.50 -2.16
N GLU A 835 -2.16 -1.27 -0.85
CA GLU A 835 -2.76 -0.10 -0.18
C GLU A 835 -2.39 1.24 -0.83
N ASP A 836 -1.13 1.42 -1.25
CA ASP A 836 -0.69 2.65 -1.92
C ASP A 836 -1.36 2.83 -3.29
N ALA A 837 -1.51 1.75 -4.07
CA ALA A 837 -2.20 1.80 -5.35
C ALA A 837 -3.69 2.12 -5.16
N VAL A 838 -4.32 1.58 -4.12
CA VAL A 838 -5.72 1.87 -3.77
C VAL A 838 -5.89 3.35 -3.45
N ARG A 839 -4.96 3.97 -2.71
CA ARG A 839 -5.03 5.41 -2.41
C ARG A 839 -4.98 6.25 -3.69
N SER A 840 -4.09 5.93 -4.64
CA SER A 840 -4.05 6.59 -5.95
C SER A 840 -5.35 6.39 -6.74
N LEU A 841 -5.96 5.21 -6.65
CA LEU A 841 -7.24 4.92 -7.31
C LEU A 841 -8.42 5.67 -6.67
N GLU A 842 -8.45 5.77 -5.35
CA GLU A 842 -9.43 6.57 -4.60
C GLU A 842 -9.35 8.05 -5.01
N ASP A 843 -8.14 8.61 -5.12
CA ASP A 843 -7.89 9.96 -5.64
C ASP A 843 -8.48 10.13 -7.05
N ALA A 844 -8.20 9.19 -7.96
CA ALA A 844 -8.65 9.27 -9.35
C ALA A 844 -10.18 9.11 -9.50
N LEU A 845 -10.82 8.23 -8.72
CA LEU A 845 -12.28 8.10 -8.69
C LEU A 845 -12.94 9.38 -8.21
N PHE A 846 -12.37 10.00 -7.17
CA PHE A 846 -12.87 11.26 -6.65
C PHE A 846 -12.80 12.38 -7.71
N GLU A 847 -11.67 12.50 -8.40
CA GLU A 847 -11.46 13.47 -9.48
C GLU A 847 -12.42 13.22 -10.66
N ALA A 848 -12.58 11.97 -11.08
CA ALA A 848 -13.50 11.60 -12.16
C ALA A 848 -14.96 11.92 -11.83
N ARG A 849 -15.42 11.66 -10.61
CA ARG A 849 -16.77 12.05 -10.15
C ARG A 849 -16.94 13.57 -10.15
N ARG A 850 -15.90 14.32 -9.76
CA ARG A 850 -15.92 15.80 -9.75
C ARG A 850 -16.05 16.40 -11.14
N CYS A 851 -15.39 15.82 -12.12
CA CYS A 851 -15.52 16.25 -13.52
C CYS A 851 -16.81 15.76 -14.19
N GLY A 852 -17.71 15.06 -13.47
CA GLY A 852 -18.90 14.44 -14.03
C GLY A 852 -18.58 13.29 -14.99
N PHE A 853 -17.42 12.64 -14.88
CA PHE A 853 -17.05 11.48 -15.72
C PHE A 853 -17.52 10.14 -15.12
N LEU A 854 -17.89 10.15 -13.84
CA LEU A 854 -18.52 9.06 -13.11
C LEU A 854 -19.74 9.61 -12.35
N GLY A 855 -20.70 8.75 -12.02
CA GLY A 855 -21.96 9.10 -11.38
C GLY A 855 -23.13 9.15 -12.37
N HIS A 856 -23.98 10.17 -12.23
CA HIS A 856 -25.15 10.35 -13.08
C HIS A 856 -24.90 11.31 -14.25
N ASN A 857 -25.52 11.03 -15.41
CA ASN A 857 -25.41 11.84 -16.61
C ASN A 857 -23.95 12.13 -16.98
N ILE A 858 -23.13 11.08 -17.00
CA ILE A 858 -21.69 11.21 -17.19
C ILE A 858 -21.39 11.93 -18.50
N PHE A 859 -20.37 12.79 -18.49
CA PHE A 859 -20.02 13.68 -19.59
C PHE A 859 -21.17 14.62 -20.01
N GLY A 860 -22.14 14.87 -19.12
CA GLY A 860 -23.32 15.71 -19.39
C GLY A 860 -24.36 15.05 -20.29
N VAL A 861 -24.26 13.73 -20.57
CA VAL A 861 -25.20 13.01 -21.43
C VAL A 861 -26.41 12.52 -20.62
N PRO A 862 -27.64 13.01 -20.88
CA PRO A 862 -28.81 12.58 -20.13
C PRO A 862 -29.07 11.07 -20.25
N GLY A 863 -29.28 10.40 -19.12
CA GLY A 863 -29.58 8.96 -19.05
C GLY A 863 -28.37 8.03 -19.14
N LEU A 864 -27.17 8.56 -19.38
CA LEU A 864 -25.93 7.78 -19.32
C LEU A 864 -25.39 7.82 -17.89
N HIS A 865 -25.48 6.71 -17.16
CA HIS A 865 -25.05 6.59 -15.76
C HIS A 865 -23.97 5.52 -15.64
N PHE A 866 -22.87 5.83 -14.98
CA PHE A 866 -21.86 4.84 -14.60
C PHE A 866 -21.05 5.32 -13.41
N ASP A 867 -21.03 4.55 -12.32
CA ASP A 867 -20.19 4.83 -11.16
C ASP A 867 -19.40 3.59 -10.71
N ILE A 868 -18.32 3.79 -9.96
CA ILE A 868 -17.38 2.71 -9.61
C ILE A 868 -17.08 2.70 -8.11
N GLU A 869 -17.13 1.52 -7.49
CA GLU A 869 -16.69 1.29 -6.13
C GLU A 869 -15.41 0.44 -6.06
N ILE A 870 -14.58 0.67 -5.04
CA ILE A 870 -13.40 -0.16 -4.76
C ILE A 870 -13.75 -1.22 -3.72
N ARG A 871 -13.37 -2.46 -4.00
CA ARG A 871 -13.45 -3.57 -3.04
C ARG A 871 -12.06 -4.08 -2.74
N LEU A 872 -11.69 -4.04 -1.47
CA LEU A 872 -10.43 -4.60 -1.00
C LEU A 872 -10.58 -6.11 -0.78
N GLY A 873 -9.69 -6.89 -1.37
CA GLY A 873 -9.52 -8.31 -1.05
C GLY A 873 -8.92 -8.51 0.35
N ALA A 874 -8.72 -9.75 0.78
CA ALA A 874 -8.20 -10.06 2.11
C ALA A 874 -7.17 -11.21 2.11
N GLY A 875 -6.31 -11.24 1.08
CA GLY A 875 -5.23 -12.22 0.97
C GLY A 875 -5.72 -13.64 0.70
N ALA A 876 -6.53 -13.81 -0.34
CA ALA A 876 -6.91 -15.12 -0.86
C ALA A 876 -6.64 -15.15 -2.36
N PHE A 877 -5.59 -15.85 -2.80
CA PHE A 877 -5.20 -15.88 -4.22
C PHE A 877 -6.31 -16.43 -5.13
N VAL A 878 -7.07 -17.40 -4.62
CA VAL A 878 -8.21 -17.98 -5.35
C VAL A 878 -9.26 -16.92 -5.71
N ALA A 879 -9.32 -15.77 -4.99
CA ALA A 879 -10.21 -14.67 -5.31
C ALA A 879 -9.94 -14.08 -6.71
N GLY A 880 -8.76 -14.26 -7.31
CA GLY A 880 -8.49 -13.89 -8.69
C GLY A 880 -9.25 -14.73 -9.73
N GLU A 881 -9.83 -15.87 -9.33
CA GLU A 881 -10.68 -16.70 -10.18
C GLU A 881 -12.04 -16.01 -10.42
N LYS A 882 -12.56 -16.12 -11.65
CA LYS A 882 -13.72 -15.33 -12.11
C LYS A 882 -14.98 -15.46 -11.23
N ARG A 883 -15.23 -16.62 -10.59
CA ARG A 883 -16.39 -16.89 -9.74
C ARG A 883 -16.09 -16.59 -8.28
N ALA A 884 -14.88 -16.93 -7.83
CA ALA A 884 -14.42 -16.63 -6.48
C ALA A 884 -14.41 -15.12 -6.20
N ILE A 885 -13.98 -14.28 -7.15
CA ILE A 885 -13.97 -12.82 -6.98
C ILE A 885 -15.36 -12.25 -6.69
N MET A 886 -16.39 -12.78 -7.37
CA MET A 886 -17.76 -12.30 -7.21
C MET A 886 -18.26 -12.64 -5.80
N ARG A 887 -17.97 -13.85 -5.31
CA ARG A 887 -18.29 -14.23 -3.92
C ARG A 887 -17.52 -13.41 -2.90
N ALA A 888 -16.26 -13.10 -3.17
CA ALA A 888 -15.47 -12.24 -2.30
C ALA A 888 -16.06 -10.82 -2.21
N ILE A 889 -16.50 -10.26 -3.33
CA ILE A 889 -17.23 -8.98 -3.37
C ILE A 889 -18.57 -9.08 -2.62
N GLU A 890 -19.26 -10.22 -2.69
CA GLU A 890 -20.50 -10.51 -1.95
C GLU A 890 -20.30 -10.69 -0.45
N GLY A 891 -19.06 -10.67 0.05
CA GLY A 891 -18.76 -10.93 1.46
C GLY A 891 -18.93 -12.38 1.87
N LYS A 892 -18.73 -13.30 0.93
CA LYS A 892 -18.69 -14.74 1.17
C LYS A 892 -17.24 -15.23 1.05
N PRO A 893 -16.94 -16.46 1.51
CA PRO A 893 -15.69 -17.11 1.19
C PRO A 893 -15.45 -17.19 -0.32
N ALA A 894 -14.19 -16.99 -0.74
CA ALA A 894 -13.72 -16.96 -2.13
C ALA A 894 -13.67 -18.37 -2.76
N GLU A 895 -14.81 -19.04 -2.76
CA GLU A 895 -14.98 -20.43 -3.14
C GLU A 895 -15.65 -20.55 -4.52
N PRO A 896 -14.98 -21.01 -5.59
CA PRO A 896 -15.59 -21.08 -6.91
C PRO A 896 -16.89 -21.91 -6.94
N THR A 897 -18.02 -21.29 -7.34
CA THR A 897 -19.31 -22.00 -7.38
C THR A 897 -19.31 -23.10 -8.47
N ILE A 898 -19.62 -24.33 -8.06
CA ILE A 898 -19.71 -25.52 -8.92
C ILE A 898 -20.91 -25.41 -9.86
N LYS A 899 -20.73 -25.72 -11.15
CA LYS A 899 -21.80 -25.71 -12.18
C LYS A 899 -22.59 -24.39 -12.27
N ALA A 900 -22.04 -23.27 -11.80
CA ALA A 900 -22.71 -21.98 -11.92
C ALA A 900 -22.90 -21.57 -13.39
N PRO A 901 -24.02 -20.93 -13.73
CA PRO A 901 -24.26 -20.36 -15.07
C PRO A 901 -23.18 -19.34 -15.44
N SER A 902 -23.18 -18.90 -16.71
CA SER A 902 -22.30 -17.82 -17.16
C SER A 902 -22.55 -16.56 -16.32
N ASN A 903 -21.48 -15.82 -16.01
CA ASN A 903 -21.58 -14.51 -15.34
C ASN A 903 -22.33 -13.46 -16.18
N THR A 904 -22.47 -13.68 -17.50
CA THR A 904 -23.35 -12.87 -18.36
C THR A 904 -24.83 -13.16 -18.14
N VAL A 905 -25.18 -14.27 -17.49
CA VAL A 905 -26.56 -14.62 -17.11
C VAL A 905 -26.77 -14.29 -15.64
N ARG A 906 -25.95 -14.87 -14.77
CA ARG A 906 -25.99 -14.68 -13.32
C ARG A 906 -24.57 -14.52 -12.79
N GLY A 907 -24.18 -13.28 -12.53
CA GLY A 907 -22.87 -12.88 -12.02
C GLY A 907 -22.97 -12.37 -10.59
N LEU A 908 -22.34 -11.23 -10.33
CA LEU A 908 -22.28 -10.58 -9.02
C LEU A 908 -23.68 -10.15 -8.56
N TRP A 909 -24.08 -10.55 -7.35
CA TRP A 909 -25.41 -10.28 -6.78
C TRP A 909 -26.56 -10.75 -7.66
N GLY A 910 -26.34 -11.84 -8.41
CA GLY A 910 -27.31 -12.39 -9.35
C GLY A 910 -27.43 -11.63 -10.68
N LYS A 911 -26.70 -10.53 -10.86
CA LYS A 911 -26.82 -9.63 -12.02
C LYS A 911 -25.85 -10.01 -13.14
N PRO A 912 -26.21 -9.82 -14.43
CA PRO A 912 -25.24 -9.94 -15.52
C PRO A 912 -24.02 -9.05 -15.26
N THR A 913 -22.84 -9.65 -15.30
CA THR A 913 -21.59 -9.00 -14.87
C THR A 913 -20.49 -9.19 -15.90
N LEU A 914 -19.92 -8.10 -16.40
CA LEU A 914 -18.73 -8.12 -17.25
C LEU A 914 -17.46 -8.06 -16.39
N LEU A 915 -16.73 -9.17 -16.30
CA LEU A 915 -15.45 -9.22 -15.59
C LEU A 915 -14.28 -9.09 -16.57
N ASN A 916 -13.38 -8.13 -16.39
CA ASN A 916 -12.11 -8.08 -17.11
C ASN A 916 -10.95 -7.74 -16.16
N ASN A 917 -9.73 -8.07 -16.56
CA ASN A 917 -8.52 -7.72 -15.81
C ASN A 917 -8.15 -6.24 -16.04
N VAL A 918 -7.44 -5.63 -15.09
CA VAL A 918 -7.07 -4.20 -15.13
C VAL A 918 -6.28 -3.82 -16.38
N GLU A 919 -5.21 -4.55 -16.75
CA GLU A 919 -4.49 -4.32 -18.01
C GLU A 919 -5.42 -4.42 -19.23
N THR A 920 -6.45 -5.28 -19.19
CA THR A 920 -7.41 -5.39 -20.30
C THR A 920 -8.20 -4.09 -20.49
N PHE A 921 -8.66 -3.45 -19.41
CA PHE A 921 -9.32 -2.15 -19.49
C PHE A 921 -8.36 -1.05 -19.96
N ALA A 922 -7.13 -1.03 -19.44
CA ALA A 922 -6.13 -0.02 -19.82
C ALA A 922 -5.75 -0.05 -21.32
N ASN A 923 -5.98 -1.17 -22.01
CA ASN A 923 -5.77 -1.29 -23.46
C ASN A 923 -6.90 -0.65 -24.29
N VAL A 924 -8.12 -0.54 -23.76
CA VAL A 924 -9.29 -0.09 -24.53
C VAL A 924 -9.14 1.36 -25.01
N PRO A 925 -8.76 2.36 -24.19
CA PRO A 925 -8.59 3.74 -24.65
C PRO A 925 -7.59 3.85 -25.81
N VAL A 926 -6.50 3.07 -25.76
CA VAL A 926 -5.47 3.05 -26.81
C VAL A 926 -6.03 2.54 -28.13
N ILE A 927 -6.83 1.46 -28.08
CA ILE A 927 -7.48 0.87 -29.26
C ILE A 927 -8.43 1.88 -29.90
N ILE A 928 -9.26 2.55 -29.11
CA ILE A 928 -10.24 3.52 -29.63
C ILE A 928 -9.56 4.77 -30.17
N GLN A 929 -8.48 5.23 -29.54
CA GLN A 929 -7.74 6.40 -30.00
C GLN A 929 -7.04 6.14 -31.34
N ARG A 930 -6.37 4.99 -31.49
CA ARG A 930 -5.48 4.68 -32.63
C ARG A 930 -6.12 3.80 -33.71
N GLY A 931 -7.25 3.17 -33.41
CA GLY A 931 -7.98 2.26 -34.29
C GLY A 931 -7.56 0.79 -34.14
N SER A 932 -8.53 -0.11 -34.34
CA SER A 932 -8.34 -1.56 -34.26
C SER A 932 -7.27 -2.12 -35.19
N ALA A 933 -7.24 -1.67 -36.46
CA ALA A 933 -6.28 -2.14 -37.45
C ALA A 933 -4.82 -1.85 -37.04
N TRP A 934 -4.56 -0.66 -36.50
CA TRP A 934 -3.23 -0.29 -35.98
C TRP A 934 -2.83 -1.19 -34.82
N TYR A 935 -3.72 -1.38 -33.84
CA TYR A 935 -3.45 -2.19 -32.66
C TYR A 935 -3.26 -3.68 -33.01
N ALA A 936 -4.10 -4.21 -33.91
CA ALA A 936 -4.01 -5.58 -34.40
C ALA A 936 -2.71 -5.84 -35.17
N GLY A 937 -2.16 -4.83 -35.86
CA GLY A 937 -0.91 -4.90 -36.60
C GLY A 937 0.36 -4.95 -35.73
N LEU A 938 0.27 -4.62 -34.43
CA LEU A 938 1.41 -4.71 -33.52
C LEU A 938 1.74 -6.16 -33.12
N GLY A 939 0.72 -7.01 -33.01
CA GLY A 939 0.84 -8.36 -32.44
C GLY A 939 0.83 -9.49 -33.47
N THR A 940 0.45 -10.69 -33.05
CA THR A 940 0.35 -11.87 -33.90
C THR A 940 -1.00 -11.91 -34.65
N SER A 941 -1.18 -12.90 -35.53
CA SER A 941 -2.45 -13.11 -36.24
C SER A 941 -3.63 -13.42 -35.31
N ARG A 942 -3.36 -13.90 -34.08
CA ARG A 942 -4.37 -14.28 -33.09
C ARG A 942 -4.43 -13.37 -31.86
N SER A 943 -3.34 -12.68 -31.53
CA SER A 943 -3.23 -11.82 -30.35
C SER A 943 -2.75 -10.43 -30.77
N GLY A 944 -3.65 -9.45 -30.78
CA GLY A 944 -3.30 -8.07 -31.11
C GLY A 944 -2.58 -7.34 -29.98
N GLY A 945 -1.84 -6.30 -30.36
CA GLY A 945 -1.23 -5.35 -29.42
C GLY A 945 0.01 -5.84 -28.69
N THR A 946 0.16 -5.31 -27.48
CA THR A 946 1.27 -5.56 -26.55
C THR A 946 0.83 -6.33 -25.31
N LYS A 947 1.83 -6.85 -24.60
CA LYS A 947 1.72 -7.43 -23.26
C LYS A 947 2.75 -6.79 -22.35
N ILE A 948 2.33 -6.43 -21.14
CA ILE A 948 3.25 -6.01 -20.09
C ILE A 948 3.75 -7.27 -19.36
N PHE A 949 5.06 -7.44 -19.28
CA PHE A 949 5.69 -8.49 -18.48
C PHE A 949 6.33 -7.89 -17.25
N SER A 950 6.22 -8.60 -16.15
CA SER A 950 6.96 -8.31 -14.93
C SER A 950 8.18 -9.23 -14.89
N VAL A 951 9.38 -8.65 -15.00
CA VAL A 951 10.62 -9.40 -15.17
C VAL A 951 11.49 -9.31 -13.92
N ALA A 952 11.86 -10.47 -13.39
CA ALA A 952 12.73 -10.64 -12.24
C ALA A 952 13.71 -11.82 -12.43
N GLY A 953 14.51 -12.09 -11.40
CA GLY A 953 15.50 -13.18 -11.39
C GLY A 953 16.92 -12.72 -11.73
N ILE A 954 17.63 -13.51 -12.54
CA ILE A 954 19.05 -13.33 -12.88
C ILE A 954 19.33 -12.34 -14.02
N VAL A 955 18.37 -11.51 -14.42
CA VAL A 955 18.60 -10.43 -15.41
C VAL A 955 19.26 -9.21 -14.77
N LYS A 956 19.99 -8.40 -15.55
CA LYS A 956 20.68 -7.21 -15.04
C LYS A 956 19.71 -6.12 -14.57
N LYS A 957 18.65 -5.86 -15.34
CA LYS A 957 17.61 -4.87 -15.02
C LYS A 957 16.27 -5.56 -14.83
N THR A 958 15.72 -5.49 -13.62
CA THR A 958 14.40 -6.03 -13.27
C THR A 958 13.35 -4.92 -13.31
N GLY A 959 12.10 -5.24 -13.68
CA GLY A 959 11.04 -4.24 -13.77
C GLY A 959 9.92 -4.66 -14.73
N LEU A 960 9.08 -3.70 -15.10
CA LEU A 960 8.10 -3.90 -16.18
C LEU A 960 8.75 -3.75 -17.55
N VAL A 961 8.45 -4.71 -18.41
CA VAL A 961 8.85 -4.76 -19.83
C VAL A 961 7.60 -4.90 -20.68
N GLU A 962 7.21 -3.84 -21.38
CA GLU A 962 6.11 -3.90 -22.35
C GLU A 962 6.63 -4.18 -23.75
N VAL A 963 6.18 -5.30 -24.33
CA VAL A 963 6.54 -5.72 -25.69
C VAL A 963 5.31 -6.15 -26.49
N ARG A 964 5.39 -6.01 -27.81
CA ARG A 964 4.39 -6.52 -28.74
C ARG A 964 4.36 -8.04 -28.76
N PHE A 965 3.17 -8.63 -28.94
CA PHE A 965 3.05 -10.07 -29.13
C PHE A 965 3.90 -10.53 -30.31
N GLY A 966 4.54 -11.70 -30.17
CA GLY A 966 5.47 -12.23 -31.16
C GLY A 966 6.96 -11.99 -30.85
N LYS A 967 7.27 -11.03 -29.96
CA LYS A 967 8.61 -10.90 -29.37
C LYS A 967 8.99 -12.15 -28.58
N THR A 968 10.27 -12.39 -28.40
CA THR A 968 10.79 -13.64 -27.80
C THR A 968 11.30 -13.42 -26.36
N LEU A 969 11.58 -14.51 -25.64
CA LEU A 969 12.25 -14.40 -24.34
C LEU A 969 13.66 -13.79 -24.47
N ALA A 970 14.35 -14.04 -25.59
CA ALA A 970 15.66 -13.45 -25.88
C ALA A 970 15.57 -11.92 -26.01
N ASP A 971 14.56 -11.40 -26.71
CA ASP A 971 14.29 -9.96 -26.81
C ASP A 971 14.09 -9.33 -25.42
N ILE A 972 13.32 -10.00 -24.54
CA ILE A 972 13.10 -9.51 -23.16
C ILE A 972 14.40 -9.46 -22.37
N ILE A 973 15.24 -10.51 -22.46
CA ILE A 973 16.54 -10.54 -21.78
C ILE A 973 17.45 -9.42 -22.29
N GLU A 974 17.44 -9.16 -23.60
CA GLU A 974 18.20 -8.07 -24.21
C GLU A 974 17.75 -6.69 -23.70
N ILE A 975 16.44 -6.44 -23.64
CA ILE A 975 15.87 -5.22 -23.05
C ILE A 975 16.33 -5.05 -21.59
N CYS A 976 16.42 -6.16 -20.85
CA CYS A 976 16.90 -6.17 -19.47
C CYS A 976 18.42 -6.00 -19.33
N GLY A 977 19.16 -5.81 -20.42
CA GLY A 977 20.62 -5.65 -20.43
C GLY A 977 21.38 -6.97 -20.30
N GLY A 978 20.74 -8.11 -20.56
CA GLY A 978 21.31 -9.44 -20.45
C GLY A 978 21.19 -10.08 -19.07
N VAL A 979 21.92 -11.18 -18.89
CA VAL A 979 22.04 -11.93 -17.64
C VAL A 979 23.11 -11.29 -16.75
N GLN A 980 22.97 -11.41 -15.43
CA GLN A 980 23.93 -10.93 -14.43
C GLN A 980 25.34 -11.49 -14.66
N ASP A 981 26.34 -10.69 -14.34
CA ASP A 981 27.74 -11.05 -14.56
C ASP A 981 28.13 -12.26 -13.69
N GLY A 982 28.82 -13.24 -14.29
CA GLY A 982 29.21 -14.48 -13.62
C GLY A 982 28.09 -15.51 -13.45
N LYS A 983 26.87 -15.25 -13.94
CA LYS A 983 25.75 -16.19 -13.96
C LYS A 983 25.48 -16.74 -15.36
N LYS A 984 24.87 -17.93 -15.43
CA LYS A 984 24.44 -18.59 -16.66
C LYS A 984 22.95 -18.87 -16.63
N LEU A 985 22.28 -18.57 -17.73
CA LEU A 985 20.85 -18.84 -17.85
C LEU A 985 20.58 -20.35 -17.87
N SER A 986 19.69 -20.81 -16.99
CA SER A 986 19.23 -22.20 -16.93
C SER A 986 17.80 -22.34 -17.43
N GLY A 987 16.93 -21.40 -17.05
CA GLY A 987 15.51 -21.48 -17.35
C GLY A 987 14.72 -20.22 -17.03
N VAL A 988 13.40 -20.37 -17.08
CA VAL A 988 12.45 -19.34 -16.68
C VAL A 988 11.23 -19.98 -16.01
N GLN A 989 10.77 -19.37 -14.92
CA GLN A 989 9.43 -19.61 -14.41
C GLN A 989 8.47 -18.63 -15.07
N ILE A 990 7.40 -19.17 -15.66
CA ILE A 990 6.41 -18.42 -16.44
C ILE A 990 4.99 -18.81 -16.03
N GLY A 991 4.12 -17.80 -15.92
CA GLY A 991 2.69 -18.01 -15.65
C GLY A 991 2.31 -18.15 -14.16
N GLY A 992 3.11 -17.58 -13.25
CA GLY A 992 2.86 -17.64 -11.81
C GLY A 992 3.13 -19.02 -11.18
N PRO A 993 2.81 -19.22 -9.90
CA PRO A 993 3.08 -20.46 -9.17
C PRO A 993 2.38 -21.69 -9.71
N SER A 994 1.21 -21.55 -10.35
CA SER A 994 0.54 -22.67 -11.06
C SER A 994 0.96 -22.79 -12.53
N GLY A 995 1.93 -21.97 -12.96
CA GLY A 995 2.54 -22.00 -14.27
C GLY A 995 3.61 -23.10 -14.40
N ALA A 996 4.57 -22.89 -15.30
CA ALA A 996 5.59 -23.87 -15.63
C ALA A 996 7.01 -23.37 -15.35
N ILE A 997 7.89 -24.30 -15.00
CA ILE A 997 9.35 -24.08 -14.91
C ILE A 997 9.96 -24.66 -16.19
N LEU A 998 10.46 -23.79 -17.06
CA LEU A 998 10.97 -24.17 -18.39
C LEU A 998 12.50 -24.08 -18.42
N SER A 999 13.14 -25.14 -18.89
CA SER A 999 14.57 -25.11 -19.26
C SER A 999 14.75 -24.35 -20.56
N LEU A 1000 15.75 -23.46 -20.59
CA LEU A 1000 16.15 -22.65 -21.74
C LEU A 1000 17.51 -23.09 -22.29
N THR A 1001 17.94 -24.31 -21.95
CA THR A 1001 19.27 -24.85 -22.27
C THR A 1001 19.17 -26.13 -23.09
N GLY A 1002 20.31 -26.57 -23.64
CA GLY A 1002 20.43 -27.81 -24.39
C GLY A 1002 19.42 -27.90 -25.55
N ALA A 1003 18.74 -29.05 -25.65
CA ALA A 1003 17.72 -29.30 -26.68
C ALA A 1003 16.49 -28.36 -26.60
N ARG A 1004 16.36 -27.56 -25.54
CA ARG A 1004 15.21 -26.65 -25.30
C ARG A 1004 15.54 -25.18 -25.49
N ALA A 1005 16.77 -24.87 -25.91
CA ALA A 1005 17.18 -23.50 -26.21
C ALA A 1005 16.31 -22.82 -27.28
N TYR A 1006 15.59 -23.59 -28.12
CA TYR A 1006 14.62 -23.04 -29.08
C TYR A 1006 13.49 -22.22 -28.41
N LEU A 1007 13.19 -22.47 -27.12
CA LEU A 1007 12.20 -21.71 -26.36
C LEU A 1007 12.62 -20.24 -26.18
N LEU A 1008 13.92 -19.92 -26.21
CA LEU A 1008 14.39 -18.54 -26.18
C LEU A 1008 13.91 -17.72 -27.39
N GLN A 1009 13.76 -18.38 -28.54
CA GLN A 1009 13.38 -17.80 -29.82
C GLN A 1009 11.90 -18.06 -30.14
N THR A 1010 11.16 -18.72 -29.25
CA THR A 1010 9.75 -18.99 -29.46
C THR A 1010 8.96 -17.70 -29.28
N PRO A 1011 8.09 -17.33 -30.24
CA PRO A 1011 7.28 -16.12 -30.14
C PRO A 1011 6.39 -16.16 -28.90
N LEU A 1012 6.40 -15.09 -28.11
CA LEU A 1012 5.49 -14.91 -26.98
C LEU A 1012 4.08 -14.66 -27.52
N ASP A 1013 3.25 -15.70 -27.44
CA ASP A 1013 1.83 -15.72 -27.75
C ASP A 1013 1.14 -16.77 -26.85
N PHE A 1014 -0.13 -16.55 -26.49
CA PHE A 1014 -0.86 -17.44 -25.59
C PHE A 1014 -0.93 -18.88 -26.11
N ASP A 1015 -1.19 -19.06 -27.41
CA ASP A 1015 -1.39 -20.39 -27.97
C ASP A 1015 -0.04 -21.12 -28.08
N THR A 1016 1.00 -20.44 -28.52
CA THR A 1016 2.35 -21.01 -28.71
C THR A 1016 2.95 -21.56 -27.41
N PHE A 1017 2.81 -20.82 -26.29
CA PHE A 1017 3.31 -21.30 -25.00
C PHE A 1017 2.42 -22.39 -24.39
N SER A 1018 1.11 -22.38 -24.69
CA SER A 1018 0.21 -23.48 -24.33
C SER A 1018 0.65 -24.81 -24.96
N ASP A 1019 1.07 -24.79 -26.23
CA ASP A 1019 1.57 -25.98 -26.94
C ASP A 1019 2.88 -26.52 -26.33
N ALA A 1020 3.70 -25.64 -25.75
CA ALA A 1020 4.90 -26.02 -25.00
C ALA A 1020 4.60 -26.62 -23.61
N GLY A 1021 3.34 -26.64 -23.18
CA GLY A 1021 2.91 -27.08 -21.85
C GLY A 1021 3.13 -26.02 -20.77
N ALA A 1022 3.16 -24.75 -21.16
CA ALA A 1022 3.26 -23.59 -20.28
C ALA A 1022 2.04 -22.69 -20.47
N MET A 1023 1.94 -21.63 -19.67
CA MET A 1023 1.00 -20.54 -19.93
C MET A 1023 1.71 -19.22 -19.70
N LEU A 1024 1.37 -18.19 -20.48
CA LEU A 1024 1.90 -16.85 -20.24
C LEU A 1024 1.44 -16.30 -18.87
N GLY A 1025 0.24 -16.72 -18.43
CA GLY A 1025 -0.40 -16.24 -17.20
C GLY A 1025 -0.58 -14.73 -17.22
N SER A 1026 -0.60 -14.12 -16.04
CA SER A 1026 -0.63 -12.66 -15.90
C SER A 1026 0.57 -11.96 -16.54
N GLY A 1027 1.69 -12.65 -16.80
CA GLY A 1027 2.89 -12.08 -17.43
C GLY A 1027 4.09 -11.91 -16.49
N GLY A 1028 4.11 -12.61 -15.35
CA GLY A 1028 5.31 -12.74 -14.52
C GLY A 1028 6.35 -13.66 -15.17
N LEU A 1029 7.60 -13.19 -15.26
CA LEU A 1029 8.77 -13.92 -15.76
C LEU A 1029 9.90 -13.86 -14.72
N VAL A 1030 10.26 -15.01 -14.16
CA VAL A 1030 11.39 -15.12 -13.23
C VAL A 1030 12.47 -15.99 -13.87
N PHE A 1031 13.53 -15.36 -14.35
CA PHE A 1031 14.66 -16.06 -14.96
C PHE A 1031 15.52 -16.73 -13.89
N ILE A 1032 15.82 -18.01 -14.07
CA ILE A 1032 16.59 -18.83 -13.12
C ILE A 1032 17.97 -19.16 -13.66
N GLY A 1033 18.95 -19.09 -12.78
CA GLY A 1033 20.35 -19.40 -13.02
C GLY A 1033 20.68 -20.88 -12.88
N GLU A 1034 21.94 -21.19 -13.12
CA GLU A 1034 22.48 -22.54 -13.01
C GLU A 1034 22.62 -23.05 -11.56
N ASP A 1035 22.59 -22.14 -10.58
CA ASP A 1035 22.70 -22.43 -9.16
C ASP A 1035 21.36 -22.47 -8.41
N ASP A 1036 20.25 -22.19 -9.11
CA ASP A 1036 18.89 -22.29 -8.57
C ASP A 1036 18.42 -23.75 -8.48
N ASP A 1037 17.90 -24.15 -7.32
CA ASP A 1037 17.41 -25.50 -7.09
C ASP A 1037 15.95 -25.66 -7.55
N VAL A 1038 15.77 -26.23 -8.74
CA VAL A 1038 14.45 -26.42 -9.37
C VAL A 1038 13.53 -27.35 -8.57
N VAL A 1039 14.07 -28.35 -7.86
CA VAL A 1039 13.25 -29.28 -7.06
C VAL A 1039 12.72 -28.58 -5.82
N ARG A 1040 13.56 -27.77 -5.16
CA ARG A 1040 13.12 -26.89 -4.05
C ARG A 1040 12.12 -25.85 -4.53
N LEU A 1041 12.32 -25.28 -5.72
CA LEU A 1041 11.37 -24.34 -6.32
C LEU A 1041 10.00 -25.00 -6.58
N ALA A 1042 9.98 -26.21 -7.13
CA ALA A 1042 8.74 -26.98 -7.30
C ALA A 1042 8.06 -27.26 -5.94
N ARG A 1043 8.83 -27.61 -4.91
CA ARG A 1043 8.33 -27.82 -3.55
C ARG A 1043 7.73 -26.55 -2.94
N HIS A 1044 8.39 -25.42 -3.12
CA HIS A 1044 7.90 -24.11 -2.68
C HIS A 1044 6.55 -23.79 -3.35
N PHE A 1045 6.40 -24.03 -4.64
CA PHE A 1045 5.12 -23.82 -5.32
C PHE A 1045 4.04 -24.79 -4.87
N THR A 1046 4.34 -26.07 -4.62
CA THR A 1046 3.32 -26.99 -4.05
C THR A 1046 2.89 -26.58 -2.64
N ASP A 1047 3.79 -26.01 -1.84
CA ASP A 1047 3.45 -25.45 -0.52
C ASP A 1047 2.43 -24.33 -0.67
N TRP A 1048 2.80 -23.36 -1.51
CA TRP A 1048 2.02 -22.17 -1.74
C TRP A 1048 0.65 -22.51 -2.35
N LEU A 1049 0.59 -23.40 -3.33
CA LEU A 1049 -0.67 -23.83 -3.95
C LEU A 1049 -1.57 -24.61 -2.99
N ALA A 1050 -0.98 -25.32 -2.02
CA ALA A 1050 -1.74 -25.98 -0.97
C ALA A 1050 -2.28 -24.98 0.07
N GLU A 1051 -1.52 -23.92 0.39
CA GLU A 1051 -1.96 -22.80 1.22
C GLU A 1051 -3.07 -21.97 0.55
N GLU A 1052 -3.01 -21.78 -0.77
CA GLU A 1052 -3.98 -20.98 -1.55
C GLU A 1052 -5.22 -21.77 -2.01
N SER A 1053 -5.30 -23.05 -1.67
CA SER A 1053 -6.45 -23.86 -2.01
C SER A 1053 -7.67 -23.40 -1.21
N CYS A 1054 -8.80 -23.16 -1.89
CA CYS A 1054 -10.08 -22.87 -1.20
C CYS A 1054 -10.66 -24.06 -0.41
N GLY A 1055 -10.00 -25.23 -0.43
CA GLY A 1055 -10.41 -26.41 0.34
C GLY A 1055 -11.56 -27.24 -0.25
N GLN A 1056 -12.31 -26.72 -1.24
CA GLN A 1056 -13.52 -27.40 -1.76
C GLN A 1056 -13.25 -28.74 -2.46
N CYS A 1057 -12.15 -28.85 -3.20
CA CYS A 1057 -11.81 -30.05 -3.97
C CYS A 1057 -10.77 -30.90 -3.22
N PRO A 1058 -11.08 -32.12 -2.77
CA PRO A 1058 -10.10 -32.99 -2.12
C PRO A 1058 -8.86 -33.26 -2.98
N SER A 1059 -9.04 -33.39 -4.30
CA SER A 1059 -7.95 -33.56 -5.27
C SER A 1059 -6.97 -32.39 -5.28
N CYS A 1060 -7.45 -31.14 -5.22
CA CYS A 1060 -6.62 -29.95 -5.18
C CYS A 1060 -5.98 -29.79 -3.80
N PHE A 1061 -6.81 -29.77 -2.75
CA PHE A 1061 -6.38 -29.44 -1.39
C PHE A 1061 -5.42 -30.50 -0.82
N ARG A 1062 -5.80 -31.78 -0.85
CA ARG A 1062 -4.95 -32.87 -0.34
C ARG A 1062 -3.92 -33.33 -1.36
N GLY A 1063 -4.26 -33.31 -2.66
CA GLY A 1063 -3.35 -33.78 -3.70
C GLY A 1063 -2.12 -32.88 -3.86
N THR A 1064 -2.26 -31.57 -3.77
CA THR A 1064 -1.10 -30.66 -3.81
C THR A 1064 -0.17 -30.86 -2.60
N ARG A 1065 -0.73 -31.07 -1.39
CA ARG A 1065 0.06 -31.45 -0.20
C ARG A 1065 0.76 -32.80 -0.38
N ALA A 1066 0.08 -33.78 -0.97
CA ALA A 1066 0.68 -35.09 -1.24
C ALA A 1066 1.86 -34.99 -2.22
N LEU A 1067 1.74 -34.19 -3.29
CA LEU A 1067 2.86 -33.88 -4.18
C LEU A 1067 4.05 -33.27 -3.40
N GLY A 1068 3.77 -32.31 -2.52
CA GLY A 1068 4.77 -31.69 -1.65
C GLY A 1068 5.49 -32.72 -0.76
N ASN A 1069 4.75 -33.64 -0.13
CA ASN A 1069 5.33 -34.69 0.72
C ASN A 1069 6.29 -35.61 -0.03
N VAL A 1070 5.99 -35.93 -1.30
CA VAL A 1070 6.90 -36.74 -2.13
C VAL A 1070 8.16 -35.96 -2.50
N LEU A 1071 8.03 -34.67 -2.80
CA LEU A 1071 9.17 -33.78 -3.01
C LEU A 1071 10.01 -33.64 -1.73
N ASP A 1072 9.41 -33.61 -0.54
CA ASP A 1072 10.14 -33.59 0.73
C ASP A 1072 10.99 -34.86 0.92
N ARG A 1073 10.47 -36.04 0.55
CA ARG A 1073 11.27 -37.28 0.55
C ARG A 1073 12.46 -37.20 -0.40
N LEU A 1074 12.26 -36.65 -1.60
CA LEU A 1074 13.35 -36.45 -2.57
C LEU A 1074 14.40 -35.48 -2.01
N LEU A 1075 13.98 -34.34 -1.48
CA LEU A 1075 14.85 -33.32 -0.90
C LEU A 1075 15.62 -33.80 0.34
N ALA A 1076 15.05 -34.72 1.10
CA ALA A 1076 15.69 -35.40 2.23
C ALA A 1076 16.67 -36.50 1.80
N GLY A 1077 16.83 -36.76 0.50
CA GLY A 1077 17.68 -37.82 -0.03
C GLY A 1077 17.13 -39.22 0.27
N GLN A 1078 15.80 -39.39 0.34
CA GLN A 1078 15.13 -40.68 0.59
C GLN A 1078 14.34 -41.19 -0.63
N GLY A 1079 14.40 -40.47 -1.75
CA GLY A 1079 13.59 -40.77 -2.93
C GLY A 1079 14.00 -42.05 -3.66
N LYS A 1080 13.04 -42.63 -4.37
CA LYS A 1080 13.11 -43.88 -5.15
C LYS A 1080 12.46 -43.65 -6.53
N ALA A 1081 12.70 -44.54 -7.48
CA ALA A 1081 12.07 -44.46 -8.81
C ALA A 1081 10.53 -44.49 -8.73
N ALA A 1082 9.97 -45.23 -7.78
CA ALA A 1082 8.52 -45.27 -7.53
C ALA A 1082 7.93 -43.90 -7.18
N ASP A 1083 8.67 -43.04 -6.46
CA ASP A 1083 8.23 -41.68 -6.12
C ASP A 1083 8.02 -40.82 -7.38
N ILE A 1084 8.85 -41.00 -8.41
CA ILE A 1084 8.71 -40.29 -9.70
C ILE A 1084 7.42 -40.72 -10.40
N HIS A 1085 7.08 -42.00 -10.38
CA HIS A 1085 5.79 -42.49 -10.91
C HIS A 1085 4.61 -41.95 -10.10
N GLU A 1086 4.75 -41.91 -8.77
CA GLU A 1086 3.75 -41.35 -7.86
C GLU A 1086 3.47 -39.88 -8.20
N LEU A 1087 4.52 -39.06 -8.39
CA LEU A 1087 4.38 -37.67 -8.79
C LEU A 1087 3.58 -37.50 -10.09
N TRP A 1088 3.84 -38.31 -11.12
CA TRP A 1088 3.07 -38.27 -12.38
C TRP A 1088 1.60 -38.66 -12.16
N ALA A 1089 1.36 -39.78 -11.49
CA ALA A 1089 0.01 -40.29 -11.26
C ALA A 1089 -0.84 -39.33 -10.41
N MET A 1090 -0.27 -38.80 -9.33
CA MET A 1090 -0.95 -37.80 -8.49
C MET A 1090 -1.21 -36.51 -9.26
N SER A 1091 -0.28 -36.07 -10.10
CA SER A 1091 -0.46 -34.87 -10.93
C SER A 1091 -1.67 -35.00 -11.86
N ASP A 1092 -1.87 -36.18 -12.46
CA ASP A 1092 -3.05 -36.45 -13.29
C ASP A 1092 -4.35 -36.44 -12.47
N VAL A 1093 -4.33 -36.96 -11.23
CA VAL A 1093 -5.48 -36.92 -10.30
C VAL A 1093 -5.81 -35.49 -9.88
N VAL A 1094 -4.81 -34.69 -9.50
CA VAL A 1094 -4.98 -33.27 -9.15
C VAL A 1094 -5.60 -32.51 -10.32
N ARG A 1095 -5.04 -32.70 -11.52
CA ARG A 1095 -5.51 -32.03 -12.74
C ARG A 1095 -6.94 -32.41 -13.11
N SER A 1096 -7.28 -33.70 -13.10
CA SER A 1096 -8.58 -34.19 -13.55
C SER A 1096 -9.69 -34.06 -12.50
N GLY A 1097 -9.35 -34.13 -11.21
CA GLY A 1097 -10.33 -34.04 -10.12
C GLY A 1097 -10.67 -32.61 -9.69
N SER A 1098 -9.93 -31.61 -10.15
CA SER A 1098 -10.11 -30.21 -9.74
C SER A 1098 -11.20 -29.48 -10.52
N GLN A 1099 -11.91 -28.56 -9.86
CA GLN A 1099 -13.11 -27.90 -10.42
C GLN A 1099 -12.86 -26.49 -10.96
N CYS A 1100 -11.74 -25.85 -10.59
CA CYS A 1100 -11.38 -24.51 -11.01
C CYS A 1100 -10.01 -24.48 -11.71
N GLY A 1101 -9.71 -23.38 -12.39
CA GLY A 1101 -8.46 -23.21 -13.14
C GLY A 1101 -7.19 -23.34 -12.29
N LEU A 1102 -7.25 -22.95 -11.01
CA LEU A 1102 -6.13 -23.11 -10.08
C LEU A 1102 -5.82 -24.59 -9.85
N GLY A 1103 -6.82 -25.37 -9.44
CA GLY A 1103 -6.60 -26.79 -9.15
C GLY A 1103 -6.20 -27.61 -10.37
N THR A 1104 -6.73 -27.27 -11.57
CA THR A 1104 -6.34 -27.98 -12.81
C THR A 1104 -4.89 -27.70 -13.24
N THR A 1105 -4.30 -26.61 -12.74
CA THR A 1105 -2.94 -26.17 -13.05
C THR A 1105 -1.98 -26.36 -11.88
N ALA A 1106 -2.47 -26.74 -10.69
CA ALA A 1106 -1.66 -26.83 -9.47
C ALA A 1106 -0.52 -27.85 -9.54
N ALA A 1107 -0.61 -28.85 -10.42
CA ALA A 1107 0.45 -29.83 -10.65
C ALA A 1107 1.50 -29.42 -11.71
N ASN A 1108 1.30 -28.29 -12.39
CA ASN A 1108 2.19 -27.83 -13.47
C ASN A 1108 3.64 -27.60 -13.01
N PRO A 1109 3.92 -27.01 -11.83
CA PRO A 1109 5.30 -26.81 -11.39
C PRO A 1109 6.07 -28.12 -11.27
N VAL A 1110 5.41 -29.16 -10.75
CA VAL A 1110 6.00 -30.50 -10.57
C VAL A 1110 6.19 -31.17 -11.93
N THR A 1111 5.15 -31.23 -12.74
CA THR A 1111 5.20 -31.92 -14.04
C THR A 1111 6.13 -31.24 -15.02
N SER A 1112 6.19 -29.89 -15.03
CA SER A 1112 7.16 -29.14 -15.81
C SER A 1112 8.57 -29.30 -15.27
N ALA A 1113 8.81 -29.23 -13.96
CA ALA A 1113 10.13 -29.50 -13.39
C ALA A 1113 10.64 -30.91 -13.75
N LEU A 1114 9.81 -31.95 -13.59
CA LEU A 1114 10.13 -33.32 -14.00
C LEU A 1114 10.47 -33.41 -15.48
N ARG A 1115 9.66 -32.75 -16.33
CA ARG A 1115 9.84 -32.77 -17.78
C ARG A 1115 11.09 -32.00 -18.18
N PHE A 1116 11.35 -30.81 -17.64
CA PHE A 1116 12.36 -29.86 -18.11
C PHE A 1116 13.71 -29.97 -17.39
N PHE A 1117 13.73 -30.49 -16.15
CA PHE A 1117 14.93 -30.63 -15.33
C PHE A 1117 15.05 -32.05 -14.73
N PRO A 1118 14.92 -33.12 -15.51
CA PRO A 1118 14.97 -34.50 -14.99
C PRO A 1118 16.29 -34.82 -14.28
N ALA A 1119 17.41 -34.22 -14.69
CA ALA A 1119 18.70 -34.38 -14.04
C ALA A 1119 18.73 -33.83 -12.60
N ALA A 1120 17.93 -32.80 -12.29
CA ALA A 1120 17.83 -32.25 -10.93
C ALA A 1120 17.14 -33.25 -9.99
N PHE A 1121 16.11 -33.96 -10.47
CA PHE A 1121 15.47 -35.03 -9.70
C PHE A 1121 16.40 -36.23 -9.56
N PHE A 1122 17.11 -36.60 -10.63
CA PHE A 1122 18.09 -37.68 -10.59
C PHE A 1122 19.21 -37.40 -9.57
N HIS A 1123 19.66 -36.14 -9.45
CA HIS A 1123 20.63 -35.72 -8.43
C HIS A 1123 20.15 -36.06 -7.02
N TYR A 1124 18.90 -35.76 -6.69
CA TYR A 1124 18.31 -36.08 -5.38
C TYR A 1124 18.09 -37.58 -5.17
N LEU A 1125 17.72 -38.34 -6.22
CA LEU A 1125 17.66 -39.79 -6.15
C LEU A 1125 19.02 -40.41 -5.83
N LEU A 1126 20.10 -39.88 -6.44
CA LEU A 1126 21.47 -40.31 -6.15
C LEU A 1126 21.88 -40.04 -4.70
N GLN A 1127 21.22 -39.15 -3.96
CA GLN A 1127 21.52 -38.93 -2.55
C GLN A 1127 21.05 -40.09 -1.67
N ASN A 1128 20.07 -40.88 -2.11
CA ASN A 1128 19.54 -42.00 -1.34
C ASN A 1128 20.61 -43.08 -1.09
N PRO A 1129 21.08 -43.29 0.16
CA PRO A 1129 22.16 -44.24 0.47
C PRO A 1129 21.83 -45.68 0.07
N GLU A 1130 20.55 -46.05 0.01
CA GLU A 1130 20.09 -47.39 -0.39
C GLU A 1130 20.15 -47.63 -1.90
N MET A 1131 20.30 -46.58 -2.70
CA MET A 1131 20.29 -46.66 -4.17
C MET A 1131 21.46 -47.51 -4.68
N GLY A 1132 21.12 -48.65 -5.29
CA GLY A 1132 22.04 -49.56 -5.97
C GLY A 1132 22.06 -49.38 -7.48
N ARG A 1133 22.79 -50.28 -8.16
CA ARG A 1133 22.96 -50.26 -9.63
C ARG A 1133 21.64 -50.39 -10.39
N ARG A 1134 20.76 -51.28 -9.92
CA ARG A 1134 19.45 -51.51 -10.54
C ARG A 1134 18.55 -50.27 -10.42
N ASP A 1135 18.59 -49.61 -9.27
CA ASP A 1135 17.76 -48.43 -9.01
C ASP A 1135 18.15 -47.25 -9.91
N VAL A 1136 19.40 -47.20 -10.40
CA VAL A 1136 19.81 -46.23 -11.43
C VAL A 1136 19.03 -46.43 -12.72
N PHE A 1137 18.86 -47.67 -13.18
CA PHE A 1137 18.06 -47.95 -14.36
C PHE A 1137 16.59 -47.55 -14.15
N GLU A 1138 15.98 -47.99 -13.05
CA GLU A 1138 14.58 -47.69 -12.74
C GLU A 1138 14.35 -46.17 -12.61
N ALA A 1139 15.29 -45.44 -12.02
CA ALA A 1139 15.24 -43.99 -11.93
C ALA A 1139 15.31 -43.31 -13.30
N LEU A 1140 16.22 -43.73 -14.17
CA LEU A 1140 16.34 -43.17 -15.53
C LEU A 1140 15.12 -43.48 -16.39
N GLU A 1141 14.53 -44.67 -16.24
CA GLU A 1141 13.26 -45.03 -16.89
C GLU A 1141 12.11 -44.16 -16.39
N ALA A 1142 11.96 -44.03 -15.07
CA ALA A 1142 10.89 -43.23 -14.46
C ALA A 1142 10.96 -41.74 -14.85
N LEU A 1143 12.18 -41.20 -14.96
CA LEU A 1143 12.44 -39.83 -15.42
C LEU A 1143 12.33 -39.66 -16.94
N ARG A 1144 12.01 -40.72 -17.69
CA ARG A 1144 11.91 -40.73 -19.16
C ARG A 1144 13.20 -40.28 -19.85
N LEU A 1145 14.34 -40.57 -19.24
CA LEU A 1145 15.68 -40.30 -19.78
C LEU A 1145 16.17 -41.43 -20.70
N LEU A 1146 15.46 -42.56 -20.72
CA LEU A 1146 15.73 -43.68 -21.60
C LEU A 1146 14.81 -43.64 -22.83
N THR A 1147 15.39 -43.86 -24.00
CA THR A 1147 14.64 -44.05 -25.25
C THR A 1147 14.50 -45.54 -25.56
N ARG A 1148 13.61 -45.89 -26.52
CA ARG A 1148 13.50 -47.27 -27.02
C ARG A 1148 14.81 -47.80 -27.63
N GLN A 1149 15.71 -46.91 -28.06
CA GLN A 1149 17.03 -47.28 -28.62
C GLN A 1149 18.07 -47.58 -27.54
N ASP A 1150 17.82 -47.17 -26.30
CA ASP A 1150 18.65 -47.45 -25.13
C ASP A 1150 18.27 -48.78 -24.44
N LEU A 1151 17.22 -49.46 -24.93
CA LEU A 1151 16.69 -50.70 -24.37
C LEU A 1151 16.94 -51.86 -25.34
N VAL A 1152 17.79 -52.83 -24.96
CA VAL A 1152 17.94 -54.10 -25.69
C VAL A 1152 17.24 -55.21 -24.89
N ARG A 1153 16.03 -55.60 -25.31
CA ARG A 1153 15.39 -56.83 -24.81
C ARG A 1153 15.98 -58.04 -25.51
N VAL A 1154 16.64 -58.93 -24.77
CA VAL A 1154 16.98 -60.27 -25.27
C VAL A 1154 15.81 -61.21 -24.95
N THR A 1155 15.18 -61.73 -26.00
CA THR A 1155 14.09 -62.70 -25.95
C THR A 1155 14.58 -64.10 -25.57
N GLY A 1156 13.87 -64.77 -24.66
CA GLY A 1156 13.87 -66.23 -24.48
C GLY A 1156 12.42 -66.73 -24.40
N VAL A 1157 12.06 -67.69 -25.24
CA VAL A 1157 10.70 -68.26 -25.33
C VAL A 1157 10.43 -69.17 -24.13
N ARG A 1158 9.28 -68.96 -23.48
CA ARG A 1158 8.68 -69.66 -22.31
C ARG A 1158 9.20 -69.28 -20.91
N ARG A 1159 8.33 -68.53 -20.20
CA ARG A 1159 8.13 -68.44 -18.74
C ARG A 1159 9.28 -68.93 -17.84
N HIS A 1160 10.38 -68.20 -17.82
CA HIS A 1160 11.22 -67.92 -16.64
C HIS A 1160 12.18 -66.79 -17.06
N MET A 1161 12.02 -65.57 -16.52
CA MET A 1161 12.91 -64.44 -16.84
C MET A 1161 14.20 -64.56 -16.01
N GLU A 1162 15.19 -65.30 -16.51
CA GLU A 1162 16.54 -65.34 -15.94
C GLU A 1162 17.38 -64.17 -16.46
N GLY A 1163 17.09 -62.98 -15.93
CA GLY A 1163 17.91 -61.79 -16.05
C GLY A 1163 17.58 -60.84 -17.20
N THR A 1164 17.90 -59.56 -16.99
CA THR A 1164 17.79 -58.52 -18.03
C THR A 1164 19.14 -57.81 -18.10
N THR A 1165 19.60 -57.56 -19.32
CA THR A 1165 20.79 -56.76 -19.60
C THR A 1165 20.34 -55.39 -20.07
N PHE A 1166 20.85 -54.34 -19.46
CA PHE A 1166 20.57 -52.95 -19.81
C PHE A 1166 21.85 -52.24 -20.22
N THR A 1167 21.82 -51.48 -21.32
CA THR A 1167 23.01 -50.81 -21.86
C THR A 1167 22.79 -49.31 -21.97
N LEU A 1168 23.51 -48.53 -21.15
CA LEU A 1168 23.57 -47.08 -21.30
C LEU A 1168 24.54 -46.69 -22.40
N LYS A 1169 24.03 -45.98 -23.41
CA LYS A 1169 24.85 -45.45 -24.49
C LYS A 1169 25.85 -44.41 -23.97
N ARG A 1170 27.07 -44.43 -24.52
CA ARG A 1170 28.18 -43.54 -24.10
C ARG A 1170 27.81 -42.06 -24.07
N HIS A 1171 26.97 -41.59 -25.00
CA HIS A 1171 26.53 -40.20 -25.06
C HIS A 1171 25.56 -39.83 -23.94
N LEU A 1172 24.67 -40.75 -23.55
CA LEU A 1172 23.75 -40.56 -22.42
C LEU A 1172 24.52 -40.54 -21.10
N VAL A 1173 25.48 -41.45 -20.93
CA VAL A 1173 26.37 -41.45 -19.75
C VAL A 1173 27.12 -40.13 -19.64
N ARG A 1174 27.69 -39.64 -20.75
CA ARG A 1174 28.36 -38.35 -20.81
C ARG A 1174 27.41 -37.21 -20.42
N PHE A 1175 26.22 -37.16 -21.01
CA PHE A 1175 25.20 -36.16 -20.70
C PHE A 1175 24.84 -36.15 -19.20
N LEU A 1176 24.54 -37.31 -18.61
CA LEU A 1176 24.19 -37.41 -17.19
C LEU A 1176 25.32 -36.90 -16.28
N VAL A 1177 26.56 -37.31 -16.56
CA VAL A 1177 27.72 -36.84 -15.77
C VAL A 1177 27.89 -35.33 -15.90
N GLU A 1178 27.84 -34.78 -17.11
CA GLU A 1178 27.96 -33.33 -17.35
C GLU A 1178 26.85 -32.53 -16.65
N GLU A 1179 25.59 -32.99 -16.68
CA GLU A 1179 24.48 -32.31 -16.00
C GLU A 1179 24.60 -32.36 -14.47
N ILE A 1180 24.99 -33.51 -13.91
CA ILE A 1180 25.19 -33.64 -12.45
C ILE A 1180 26.41 -32.81 -11.99
N GLU A 1181 27.48 -32.76 -12.79
CA GLU A 1181 28.65 -31.91 -12.50
C GLU A 1181 28.30 -30.42 -12.47
N LYS A 1182 27.42 -29.96 -13.37
CA LYS A 1182 26.91 -28.58 -13.35
C LYS A 1182 26.14 -28.26 -12.07
N ILE A 1183 25.38 -29.22 -11.54
CA ILE A 1183 24.66 -29.05 -10.26
C ILE A 1183 25.66 -29.06 -9.08
N ASP A 1184 26.67 -29.92 -9.15
CA ASP A 1184 27.66 -30.13 -8.09
C ASP A 1184 28.69 -28.99 -7.95
N GLN A 1185 28.91 -28.19 -8.99
CA GLN A 1185 29.95 -27.16 -9.00
C GLN A 1185 29.77 -26.10 -7.89
N TYR A 1186 28.52 -25.80 -7.51
CA TYR A 1186 28.16 -24.84 -6.46
C TYR A 1186 27.96 -25.49 -5.08
N ARG A 1187 28.15 -26.81 -4.97
CA ARG A 1187 27.92 -27.58 -3.74
C ARG A 1187 29.23 -27.95 -3.03
N PRO A 1188 29.24 -28.03 -1.69
CA PRO A 1188 30.35 -28.60 -0.94
C PRO A 1188 30.71 -30.00 -1.44
N ARG A 1189 31.99 -30.38 -1.36
CA ARG A 1189 32.48 -31.67 -1.88
C ARG A 1189 31.72 -32.88 -1.30
N SER A 1190 31.28 -32.80 -0.04
CA SER A 1190 30.47 -33.84 0.62
C SER A 1190 29.09 -34.06 0.00
N CYS A 1191 28.56 -33.08 -0.72
CA CYS A 1191 27.23 -33.10 -1.32
C CYS A 1191 27.25 -33.40 -2.84
N ARG A 1192 28.44 -33.68 -3.40
CA ARG A 1192 28.60 -33.93 -4.83
C ARG A 1192 28.21 -35.36 -5.21
N MET A 1193 27.31 -35.49 -6.17
CA MET A 1193 26.74 -36.77 -6.60
C MET A 1193 27.42 -37.37 -7.84
N THR A 1194 28.25 -36.61 -8.58
CA THR A 1194 28.99 -37.14 -9.74
C THR A 1194 29.81 -38.37 -9.38
N ASP A 1195 30.60 -38.30 -8.31
CA ASP A 1195 31.49 -39.41 -7.90
C ASP A 1195 30.68 -40.65 -7.50
N ARG A 1196 29.48 -40.43 -6.94
CA ARG A 1196 28.58 -41.52 -6.58
C ARG A 1196 27.98 -42.18 -7.81
N LEU A 1197 27.52 -41.40 -8.78
CA LEU A 1197 27.03 -41.91 -10.07
C LEU A 1197 28.10 -42.77 -10.76
N LEU A 1198 29.33 -42.27 -10.85
CA LEU A 1198 30.45 -43.00 -11.46
C LEU A 1198 30.74 -44.33 -10.75
N ARG A 1199 30.70 -44.36 -9.41
CA ARG A 1199 30.83 -45.61 -8.62
C ARG A 1199 29.70 -46.59 -8.91
N LEU A 1200 28.45 -46.12 -8.95
CA LEU A 1200 27.30 -46.96 -9.28
C LEU A 1200 27.42 -47.52 -10.69
N LEU A 1201 27.84 -46.72 -11.67
CA LEU A 1201 28.07 -47.16 -13.05
C LEU A 1201 29.31 -48.05 -13.21
N GLY A 1202 30.19 -48.13 -12.20
CA GLY A 1202 31.47 -48.85 -12.31
C GLY A 1202 32.41 -48.23 -13.36
N LEU A 1203 32.30 -46.92 -13.58
CA LEU A 1203 32.97 -46.22 -14.66
C LEU A 1203 33.97 -45.20 -14.09
N PRO A 1204 35.28 -45.31 -14.38
CA PRO A 1204 36.23 -44.29 -14.00
C PRO A 1204 36.04 -43.01 -14.83
N ARG A 1205 36.31 -41.85 -14.24
CA ARG A 1205 35.98 -40.54 -14.82
C ARG A 1205 36.57 -40.29 -16.21
N TYR A 1206 37.76 -40.82 -16.51
CA TYR A 1206 38.40 -40.67 -17.82
C TYR A 1206 37.74 -41.49 -18.94
N GLU A 1207 36.89 -42.47 -18.61
CA GLU A 1207 36.15 -43.30 -19.59
C GLU A 1207 34.74 -42.79 -19.90
N VAL A 1208 34.32 -41.69 -19.24
CA VAL A 1208 33.02 -41.06 -19.49
C VAL A 1208 32.91 -40.67 -20.96
N GLY A 1209 31.91 -41.21 -21.66
CA GLY A 1209 31.70 -40.98 -23.09
C GLY A 1209 32.57 -41.84 -24.03
N GLN A 1210 33.48 -42.66 -23.52
CA GLN A 1210 34.35 -43.51 -24.36
C GLN A 1210 33.74 -44.87 -24.69
N ARG A 1211 32.98 -45.46 -23.74
CA ARG A 1211 32.32 -46.78 -23.92
C ARG A 1211 30.89 -46.80 -23.39
N GLU A 1212 30.12 -47.78 -23.86
CA GLU A 1212 28.77 -48.07 -23.34
C GLU A 1212 28.88 -48.75 -21.97
N VAL A 1213 27.94 -48.49 -21.07
CA VAL A 1213 27.88 -49.11 -19.74
C VAL A 1213 26.81 -50.19 -19.76
N VAL A 1214 27.24 -51.45 -19.63
CA VAL A 1214 26.35 -52.61 -19.60
C VAL A 1214 26.12 -53.02 -18.14
N MET A 1215 24.85 -53.13 -17.75
CA MET A 1215 24.42 -53.58 -16.44
C MET A 1215 23.65 -54.89 -16.60
N GLU A 1216 24.09 -55.93 -15.90
CA GLU A 1216 23.41 -57.23 -15.86
C GLU A 1216 22.83 -57.47 -14.47
N TRP A 1217 21.57 -57.89 -14.41
CA TRP A 1217 20.97 -58.38 -13.16
C TRP A 1217 20.40 -59.78 -13.36
N ARG A 1218 20.68 -60.67 -12.40
CA ARG A 1218 20.01 -61.96 -12.27
C ARG A 1218 18.92 -61.80 -11.22
N HIS A 1219 17.69 -62.21 -11.54
CA HIS A 1219 16.65 -62.36 -10.52
C HIS A 1219 17.10 -63.48 -9.59
N VAL A 1220 17.52 -63.14 -8.37
CA VAL A 1220 17.70 -64.15 -7.32
C VAL A 1220 16.29 -64.50 -6.85
N ALA A 1221 15.95 -65.78 -6.96
CA ALA A 1221 14.63 -66.34 -6.66
C ALA A 1221 14.26 -66.20 -5.18
#